data_AF-A0A928VNA8-F1
#
_entry.id   AF-A0A928VNA8-F1
#
_cell.length_a   1.000
_cell.length_b   1.000
_cell.length_c   1.000
_cell.angle_alpha   90.00
_cell.angle_beta   90.00
_cell.angle_gamma   90.00
#
_symmetry.space_group_name_H-M   'P 1'
#
loop_
_entity.id
_entity.type
_entity.pdbx_description
1 polymer ?
#
loop_
_entity_poly.entity_id
_entity_poly.type
_entity_poly.pdbx_seq_one_letter_code
_entity_poly.pdbx_strand_id
1 'polypeptide(L)'
;MQCKICGSTSHPFGQAAFLGKYAVSYYQCESCRFVQTEDPYWLDEAYQDAISGSDIGLVSRNLNLSNVARFLIAKYFDANGTFLDYGGGYGLFVRLMRDAGFDFNWFDQYCENLFAQDFIGKLENHYELITAFELFEHLVNPIETLQTLSKSAHSIFFSTSLLPANNPPPGEWWYYAPHEGQHIAIYTYESLVQLAQTLGYNLYSDRQSLHLLTQKTLPDDLFDTLFAEMPPAMQRESLLNIDANHVFMQRQQVVQEAIEPETAAVELESPLIVIDGVFFQLYETGIARVWQSLLAEWAQQDFGRHILVLDRANTAPKIEGITYQQIPEFNYQTIDADRDLLQTVCDDVGADIFMSTYYTTPRSTPSVFMAYDMIPEMLGADLSQPMWVAKHTAIQQAVAAISISENTAKDLATVISADRHYPITAARCGVNPIFHPASPEAILQFKAKFGIQKPYFMLVGAGLGYKNSQLFFQALNQLPSRQAFAVVCTGPSSALLKEFQAWIPDVTIHAVRLSDAELATAYSGAIALAYPSKYEGFGLPLVEAMAAACPIITCANASIPEVAGDAAIYVNDSDISEMADALLEVQKPSTRARLIERGLKQVQQFNWPDMASTIQTVLLNTATTQATKAITANHLLQINWQQSEETIANELGHFLSHLLSSSTNLTETKFFIDATTIDAETADAIVSFVAMNLMMDDRLTMTEEPNLELLSRVTNIQWQMLKPTLKSRIQLSPTIAHSIANHDLGDIPIDNQYCIANV
;
A
#
# COMPACT_ATOMS: atom_id res chain seq x y z
N MET A 1 -17.52 -23.53 -24.08
CA MET A 1 -16.92 -24.88 -24.31
C MET A 1 -17.26 -25.80 -23.15
N GLN A 2 -16.99 -27.11 -23.20
CA GLN A 2 -17.23 -28.01 -22.06
C GLN A 2 -16.06 -27.99 -21.08
N CYS A 3 -16.34 -27.95 -19.79
CA CYS A 3 -15.33 -27.99 -18.73
C CYS A 3 -14.63 -29.34 -18.70
N LYS A 4 -13.29 -29.32 -18.70
CA LYS A 4 -12.42 -30.52 -18.68
C LYS A 4 -12.38 -31.24 -17.33
N ILE A 5 -12.97 -30.65 -16.28
CA ILE A 5 -13.05 -31.22 -14.93
C ILE A 5 -14.42 -31.84 -14.67
N CYS A 6 -15.49 -31.07 -14.85
CA CYS A 6 -16.84 -31.48 -14.43
C CYS A 6 -17.82 -31.70 -15.59
N GLY A 7 -17.43 -31.39 -16.83
CA GLY A 7 -18.29 -31.52 -18.01
C GLY A 7 -19.46 -30.53 -18.09
N SER A 8 -19.50 -29.51 -17.23
CA SER A 8 -20.48 -28.41 -17.33
C SER A 8 -20.05 -27.34 -18.33
N THR A 9 -20.96 -26.40 -18.64
CA THR A 9 -20.67 -25.32 -19.58
C THR A 9 -19.61 -24.37 -19.01
N SER A 10 -18.64 -24.01 -19.84
CA SER A 10 -17.68 -22.93 -19.58
C SER A 10 -17.94 -21.74 -20.50
N HIS A 11 -18.04 -20.56 -19.89
CA HIS A 11 -18.32 -19.27 -20.54
C HIS A 11 -17.02 -18.48 -20.76
N PRO A 12 -16.96 -17.57 -21.76
CA PRO A 12 -15.79 -16.71 -21.95
C PRO A 12 -15.40 -15.98 -20.67
N PHE A 13 -14.10 -16.01 -20.35
CA PHE A 13 -13.55 -15.46 -19.10
C PHE A 13 -12.58 -14.32 -19.36
N GLY A 14 -11.75 -14.43 -20.39
CA GLY A 14 -10.81 -13.39 -20.80
C GLY A 14 -9.95 -13.83 -21.98
N GLN A 15 -9.07 -12.95 -22.46
CA GLN A 15 -8.13 -13.25 -23.54
C GLN A 15 -6.73 -12.78 -23.16
N ALA A 16 -5.71 -13.48 -23.66
CA ALA A 16 -4.32 -13.06 -23.54
C ALA A 16 -3.52 -13.41 -24.79
N ALA A 17 -2.45 -12.65 -25.04
CA ALA A 17 -1.51 -12.93 -26.11
C ALA A 17 -0.42 -13.90 -25.61
N PHE A 18 -0.51 -15.16 -26.04
CA PHE A 18 0.44 -16.20 -25.69
C PHE A 18 1.70 -16.11 -26.55
N LEU A 19 2.88 -16.22 -25.92
CA LEU A 19 4.18 -16.08 -26.59
C LEU A 19 4.33 -14.77 -27.39
N GLY A 20 3.54 -13.73 -27.08
CA GLY A 20 3.44 -12.49 -27.86
C GLY A 20 2.87 -12.65 -29.28
N LYS A 21 2.32 -13.82 -29.62
CA LYS A 21 1.97 -14.19 -31.01
C LYS A 21 0.55 -14.71 -31.17
N TYR A 22 0.06 -15.49 -30.21
CA TYR A 22 -1.21 -16.21 -30.32
C TYR A 22 -2.28 -15.54 -29.46
N ALA A 23 -3.37 -15.06 -30.06
CA ALA A 23 -4.52 -14.61 -29.31
C ALA A 23 -5.29 -15.84 -28.79
N VAL A 24 -5.31 -16.01 -27.46
CA VAL A 24 -5.90 -17.18 -26.80
C VAL A 24 -7.03 -16.77 -25.88
N SER A 25 -8.15 -17.48 -25.98
CA SER A 25 -9.31 -17.28 -25.11
C SER A 25 -9.32 -18.25 -23.93
N TYR A 26 -9.60 -17.71 -22.74
CA TYR A 26 -9.92 -18.45 -21.53
C TYR A 26 -11.43 -18.55 -21.31
N TYR A 27 -11.85 -19.65 -20.71
CA TYR A 27 -13.23 -19.97 -20.38
C TYR A 27 -13.34 -20.45 -18.94
N GLN A 28 -14.30 -19.92 -18.19
CA GLN A 28 -14.57 -20.30 -16.80
C GLN A 28 -15.82 -21.18 -16.71
N CYS A 29 -15.68 -22.31 -16.01
CA CYS A 29 -16.79 -23.23 -15.77
C CYS A 29 -17.84 -22.63 -14.83
N GLU A 30 -19.12 -22.75 -15.19
CA GLU A 30 -20.22 -22.25 -14.36
C GLU A 30 -20.44 -23.03 -13.05
N SER A 31 -19.98 -24.28 -12.99
CA SER A 31 -20.20 -25.18 -11.86
C SER A 31 -19.01 -25.22 -10.91
N CYS A 32 -17.86 -25.69 -11.38
CA CYS A 32 -16.67 -25.84 -10.53
C CYS A 32 -15.72 -24.64 -10.60
N ARG A 33 -16.02 -23.62 -11.43
CA ARG A 33 -15.20 -22.41 -11.62
C ARG A 33 -13.78 -22.61 -12.14
N PHE A 34 -13.42 -23.84 -12.55
CA PHE A 34 -12.19 -24.13 -13.29
C PHE A 34 -12.08 -23.24 -14.53
N VAL A 35 -10.90 -22.66 -14.74
CA VAL A 35 -10.61 -21.83 -15.91
C VAL A 35 -9.68 -22.60 -16.84
N GLN A 36 -10.00 -22.61 -18.13
CA GLN A 36 -9.26 -23.36 -19.15
C GLN A 36 -9.17 -22.56 -20.44
N THR A 37 -8.12 -22.78 -21.22
CA THR A 37 -8.04 -22.22 -22.58
C THR A 37 -8.90 -23.02 -23.55
N GLU A 38 -9.06 -22.48 -24.76
CA GLU A 38 -9.36 -23.27 -25.96
C GLU A 38 -8.28 -24.35 -26.24
N ASP A 39 -8.49 -25.17 -27.26
CA ASP A 39 -7.55 -26.24 -27.61
C ASP A 39 -6.15 -25.65 -27.91
N PRO A 40 -5.09 -26.08 -27.19
CA PRO A 40 -3.83 -25.36 -27.15
C PRO A 40 -2.92 -25.68 -28.35
N TYR A 41 -3.26 -25.14 -29.52
CA TYR A 41 -2.56 -25.40 -30.79
C TYR A 41 -1.13 -24.83 -30.86
N TRP A 42 -0.73 -23.98 -29.91
CA TRP A 42 0.60 -23.36 -29.81
C TRP A 42 1.56 -24.12 -28.88
N LEU A 43 1.08 -25.14 -28.18
CA LEU A 43 1.79 -25.75 -27.06
C LEU A 43 3.13 -26.39 -27.48
N ASP A 44 3.21 -26.93 -28.69
CA ASP A 44 4.46 -27.46 -29.26
C ASP A 44 5.56 -26.39 -29.39
N GLU A 45 5.19 -25.13 -29.66
CA GLU A 45 6.14 -24.00 -29.68
C GLU A 45 6.51 -23.60 -28.24
N ALA A 46 5.54 -23.56 -27.34
CA ALA A 46 5.78 -23.23 -25.93
C ALA A 46 6.73 -24.21 -25.23
N TYR A 47 6.73 -25.49 -25.61
CA TYR A 47 7.62 -26.52 -25.06
C TYR A 47 8.96 -26.68 -25.81
N GLN A 48 9.31 -25.79 -26.74
CA GLN A 48 10.69 -25.76 -27.25
C GLN A 48 11.71 -25.48 -26.13
N ASP A 49 11.29 -24.69 -25.13
CA ASP A 49 11.99 -24.50 -23.87
C ASP A 49 11.13 -25.06 -22.72
N ALA A 50 11.36 -26.31 -22.33
CA ALA A 50 10.54 -27.01 -21.34
C ALA A 50 10.52 -26.35 -19.96
N ILE A 51 11.58 -25.63 -19.59
CA ILE A 51 11.64 -24.79 -18.39
C ILE A 51 11.98 -23.38 -18.86
N SER A 52 11.05 -22.45 -18.66
CA SER A 52 11.23 -21.07 -19.07
C SER A 52 12.39 -20.44 -18.30
N GLY A 53 13.21 -19.64 -18.97
CA GLY A 53 14.24 -18.85 -18.30
C GLY A 53 13.70 -17.76 -17.35
N SER A 54 12.38 -17.51 -17.33
CA SER A 54 11.71 -16.72 -16.28
C SER A 54 11.50 -17.49 -14.98
N ASP A 55 11.57 -18.83 -14.98
CA ASP A 55 11.47 -19.67 -13.79
C ASP A 55 12.81 -19.74 -13.03
N ILE A 56 13.22 -18.59 -12.53
CA ILE A 56 14.36 -18.45 -11.61
C ILE A 56 14.05 -19.02 -10.21
N GLY A 57 12.78 -19.38 -9.96
CA GLY A 57 12.25 -19.97 -8.75
C GLY A 57 12.73 -21.40 -8.47
N LEU A 58 13.18 -22.08 -9.54
CA LEU A 58 13.35 -23.53 -9.61
C LEU A 58 14.11 -24.12 -8.42
N VAL A 59 15.31 -23.63 -8.11
CA VAL A 59 16.16 -24.26 -7.07
C VAL A 59 15.57 -24.07 -5.67
N SER A 60 15.16 -22.85 -5.33
CA SER A 60 14.59 -22.53 -4.01
C SER A 60 13.28 -23.30 -3.78
N ARG A 61 12.42 -23.35 -4.81
CA ARG A 61 11.16 -24.10 -4.78
C ARG A 61 11.42 -25.59 -4.55
N ASN A 62 12.35 -26.19 -5.30
CA ASN A 62 12.74 -27.60 -5.12
C ASN A 62 13.26 -27.89 -3.70
N LEU A 63 14.05 -26.99 -3.11
CA LEU A 63 14.52 -27.11 -1.73
C LEU A 63 13.36 -27.08 -0.73
N ASN A 64 12.44 -26.12 -0.87
CA ASN A 64 11.27 -26.02 0.00
C ASN A 64 10.37 -27.26 -0.12
N LEU A 65 9.96 -27.61 -1.34
CA LEU A 65 9.11 -28.76 -1.62
C LEU A 65 9.74 -30.06 -1.13
N SER A 66 11.05 -30.23 -1.30
CA SER A 66 11.74 -31.44 -0.79
C SER A 66 11.64 -31.52 0.74
N ASN A 67 11.77 -30.41 1.46
CA ASN A 67 11.57 -30.41 2.91
C ASN A 67 10.13 -30.81 3.26
N VAL A 68 9.13 -30.14 2.68
CA VAL A 68 7.71 -30.45 2.95
C VAL A 68 7.39 -31.92 2.65
N ALA A 69 7.81 -32.42 1.49
CA ALA A 69 7.58 -33.80 1.07
C ALA A 69 8.21 -34.81 2.04
N ARG A 70 9.44 -34.56 2.54
CA ARG A 70 10.11 -35.44 3.52
C ARG A 70 9.30 -35.56 4.81
N PHE A 71 8.79 -34.44 5.34
CA PHE A 71 7.97 -34.46 6.55
C PHE A 71 6.64 -35.14 6.31
N LEU A 72 5.99 -34.87 5.18
CA LEU A 72 4.72 -35.50 4.82
C LEU A 72 4.89 -37.03 4.74
N ILE A 73 5.92 -37.49 4.03
CA ILE A 73 6.22 -38.91 3.85
C ILE A 73 6.54 -39.55 5.20
N ALA A 74 7.47 -38.99 5.98
CA ALA A 74 7.90 -39.57 7.25
C ALA A 74 6.75 -39.75 8.25
N LYS A 75 5.72 -38.90 8.18
CA LYS A 75 4.59 -38.90 9.11
C LYS A 75 3.41 -39.76 8.65
N TYR A 76 3.10 -39.78 7.35
CA TYR A 76 1.84 -40.33 6.85
C TYR A 76 2.00 -41.42 5.77
N PHE A 77 3.22 -41.70 5.32
CA PHE A 77 3.51 -42.67 4.26
C PHE A 77 4.63 -43.64 4.66
N ASP A 78 4.79 -44.74 3.92
CA ASP A 78 5.94 -45.63 4.12
C ASP A 78 7.21 -44.95 3.61
N ALA A 79 8.05 -44.46 4.54
CA ALA A 79 9.32 -43.82 4.21
C ALA A 79 10.32 -44.73 3.48
N ASN A 80 10.14 -46.05 3.54
CA ASN A 80 10.95 -47.02 2.76
C ASN A 80 10.31 -47.40 1.42
N GLY A 81 9.18 -46.79 1.08
CA GLY A 81 8.51 -46.99 -0.20
C GLY A 81 9.28 -46.43 -1.38
N THR A 82 8.80 -46.75 -2.58
CA THR A 82 9.29 -46.17 -3.84
C THR A 82 8.39 -45.02 -4.25
N PHE A 83 9.00 -43.95 -4.75
CA PHE A 83 8.31 -42.71 -5.10
C PHE A 83 8.58 -42.32 -6.56
N LEU A 84 7.70 -41.50 -7.12
CA LEU A 84 7.83 -40.97 -8.47
C LEU A 84 7.53 -39.47 -8.45
N ASP A 85 8.41 -38.69 -9.07
CA ASP A 85 8.16 -37.29 -9.39
C ASP A 85 7.76 -37.19 -10.87
N TYR A 86 6.51 -36.82 -11.12
CA TYR A 86 5.91 -36.74 -12.46
C TYR A 86 5.83 -35.27 -12.89
N GLY A 87 6.47 -34.95 -14.02
CA GLY A 87 6.81 -33.56 -14.36
C GLY A 87 8.07 -33.09 -13.64
N GLY A 88 9.05 -33.99 -13.46
CA GLY A 88 10.20 -33.75 -12.59
C GLY A 88 11.22 -32.72 -13.12
N GLY A 89 10.97 -32.06 -14.25
CA GLY A 89 11.84 -31.05 -14.83
C GLY A 89 13.27 -31.56 -15.01
N TYR A 90 14.27 -30.76 -14.62
CA TYR A 90 15.68 -31.18 -14.67
C TYR A 90 16.06 -32.31 -13.68
N GLY A 91 15.14 -32.80 -12.85
CA GLY A 91 15.37 -33.88 -11.89
C GLY A 91 16.00 -33.43 -10.58
N LEU A 92 15.99 -32.13 -10.28
CA LEU A 92 16.59 -31.56 -9.06
C LEU A 92 15.86 -32.04 -7.79
N PHE A 93 14.51 -32.02 -7.79
CA PHE A 93 13.71 -32.51 -6.67
C PHE A 93 14.05 -33.96 -6.34
N VAL A 94 14.07 -34.81 -7.37
CA VAL A 94 14.43 -36.23 -7.24
C VAL A 94 15.81 -36.38 -6.64
N ARG A 95 16.81 -35.61 -7.09
CA ARG A 95 18.15 -35.63 -6.50
C ARG A 95 18.13 -35.27 -5.01
N LEU A 96 17.46 -34.19 -4.63
CA LEU A 96 17.34 -33.75 -3.24
C LEU A 96 16.67 -34.81 -2.35
N MET A 97 15.61 -35.45 -2.83
CA MET A 97 14.91 -36.50 -2.09
C MET A 97 15.75 -37.78 -1.93
N ARG A 98 16.51 -38.16 -2.98
CA ARG A 98 17.44 -39.30 -2.91
C ARG A 98 18.61 -39.05 -1.97
N ASP A 99 19.18 -37.85 -2.00
CA ASP A 99 20.25 -37.45 -1.07
C ASP A 99 19.75 -37.42 0.39
N ALA A 100 18.45 -37.17 0.58
CA ALA A 100 17.76 -37.28 1.86
C ALA A 100 17.41 -38.72 2.29
N GLY A 101 17.63 -39.72 1.43
CA GLY A 101 17.42 -41.13 1.72
C GLY A 101 16.09 -41.73 1.23
N PHE A 102 15.31 -41.01 0.42
CA PHE A 102 14.03 -41.50 -0.14
C PHE A 102 14.21 -42.02 -1.57
N ASP A 103 13.59 -43.17 -1.91
CA ASP A 103 13.76 -43.82 -3.22
C ASP A 103 12.87 -43.20 -4.32
N PHE A 104 13.17 -41.96 -4.70
CA PHE A 104 12.47 -41.23 -5.76
C PHE A 104 12.99 -41.56 -7.16
N ASN A 105 12.06 -41.74 -8.08
CA ASN A 105 12.30 -41.85 -9.52
C ASN A 105 11.76 -40.62 -10.24
N TRP A 106 12.37 -40.28 -11.37
CA TRP A 106 12.03 -39.14 -12.20
C TRP A 106 11.24 -39.55 -13.43
N PHE A 107 10.23 -38.76 -13.81
CA PHE A 107 9.56 -38.86 -15.09
C PHE A 107 9.16 -37.47 -15.58
N ASP A 108 9.59 -37.09 -16.78
CA ASP A 108 9.12 -35.89 -17.48
C ASP A 108 9.03 -36.19 -18.98
N GLN A 109 8.02 -35.65 -19.66
CA GLN A 109 7.82 -35.84 -21.09
C GLN A 109 8.57 -34.80 -21.93
N TYR A 110 8.79 -33.61 -21.39
CA TYR A 110 9.27 -32.45 -22.12
C TYR A 110 10.68 -32.02 -21.71
N CYS A 111 11.08 -32.29 -20.46
CA CYS A 111 12.35 -31.85 -19.91
C CYS A 111 13.42 -32.95 -19.91
N GLU A 112 14.70 -32.57 -20.06
CA GLU A 112 15.83 -33.48 -19.88
C GLU A 112 16.16 -33.67 -18.40
N ASN A 113 16.36 -34.92 -17.98
CA ASN A 113 16.85 -35.21 -16.63
C ASN A 113 18.35 -34.91 -16.50
N LEU A 114 18.73 -33.85 -15.77
CA LEU A 114 20.12 -33.48 -15.57
C LEU A 114 20.69 -33.98 -14.24
N PHE A 115 19.89 -33.95 -13.17
CA PHE A 115 20.37 -34.20 -11.81
C PHE A 115 20.16 -35.65 -11.35
N ALA A 116 19.27 -36.43 -11.97
CA ALA A 116 18.88 -37.77 -11.54
C ALA A 116 18.86 -38.79 -12.69
N GLN A 117 19.79 -38.67 -13.65
CA GLN A 117 19.81 -39.39 -14.94
C GLN A 117 19.57 -40.91 -14.86
N ASP A 118 20.08 -41.58 -13.83
CA ASP A 118 19.96 -43.04 -13.69
C ASP A 118 18.66 -43.50 -13.02
N PHE A 119 17.82 -42.57 -12.53
CA PHE A 119 16.65 -42.85 -11.71
C PHE A 119 15.36 -42.56 -12.46
N ILE A 120 15.07 -43.32 -13.52
CA ILE A 120 13.93 -43.11 -14.40
C ILE A 120 12.74 -43.98 -13.97
N GLY A 121 11.60 -43.33 -13.73
CA GLY A 121 10.35 -43.97 -13.38
C GLY A 121 9.59 -44.54 -14.58
N LYS A 122 8.70 -45.50 -14.32
CA LYS A 122 7.78 -46.04 -15.32
C LYS A 122 6.39 -46.07 -14.71
N LEU A 123 5.40 -45.54 -15.42
CA LEU A 123 4.02 -45.51 -14.95
C LEU A 123 3.41 -46.90 -14.74
N GLU A 124 4.01 -47.95 -15.32
CA GLU A 124 3.63 -49.35 -15.07
C GLU A 124 3.98 -49.83 -13.66
N ASN A 125 4.90 -49.15 -12.97
CA ASN A 125 5.30 -49.49 -11.61
C ASN A 125 4.31 -48.95 -10.57
N HIS A 126 4.33 -49.55 -9.39
CA HIS A 126 3.59 -49.06 -8.22
C HIS A 126 4.47 -48.18 -7.33
N TYR A 127 3.93 -47.06 -6.86
CA TYR A 127 4.60 -46.09 -6.00
C TYR A 127 3.74 -45.79 -4.77
N GLU A 128 4.39 -45.55 -3.62
CA GLU A 128 3.72 -45.18 -2.37
C GLU A 128 3.08 -43.79 -2.47
N LEU A 129 3.77 -42.85 -3.12
CA LEU A 129 3.32 -41.49 -3.38
C LEU A 129 3.92 -40.99 -4.70
N ILE A 130 3.09 -40.33 -5.51
CA ILE A 130 3.53 -39.56 -6.68
C ILE A 130 3.58 -38.09 -6.30
N THR A 131 4.68 -37.40 -6.61
CA THR A 131 4.74 -35.94 -6.59
C THR A 131 4.50 -35.37 -8.00
N ALA A 132 3.84 -34.22 -8.09
CA ALA A 132 3.53 -33.54 -9.34
C ALA A 132 3.56 -32.02 -9.13
N PHE A 133 4.76 -31.46 -9.01
CA PHE A 133 4.94 -30.03 -8.74
C PHE A 133 5.10 -29.24 -10.04
N GLU A 134 4.46 -28.07 -10.12
CA GLU A 134 4.45 -27.20 -11.32
C GLU A 134 4.04 -27.96 -12.58
N LEU A 135 2.94 -28.72 -12.48
CA LEU A 135 2.45 -29.58 -13.56
C LEU A 135 0.99 -29.29 -13.88
N PHE A 136 0.18 -29.09 -12.84
CA PHE A 136 -1.28 -29.13 -12.96
C PHE A 136 -1.80 -28.05 -13.91
N GLU A 137 -1.18 -26.87 -13.86
CA GLU A 137 -1.45 -25.71 -14.69
C GLU A 137 -1.19 -25.93 -16.19
N HIS A 138 -0.42 -26.96 -16.51
CA HIS A 138 -0.03 -27.33 -17.86
C HIS A 138 -0.86 -28.47 -18.44
N LEU A 139 -1.76 -29.08 -17.64
CA LEU A 139 -2.49 -30.26 -18.06
C LEU A 139 -3.56 -29.91 -19.10
N VAL A 140 -3.36 -30.41 -20.33
CA VAL A 140 -4.36 -30.30 -21.40
C VAL A 140 -5.65 -31.04 -21.03
N ASN A 141 -5.54 -32.23 -20.42
CA ASN A 141 -6.65 -33.10 -20.01
C ASN A 141 -6.44 -33.60 -18.57
N PRO A 142 -6.77 -32.80 -17.54
CA PRO A 142 -6.44 -33.12 -16.14
C PRO A 142 -6.99 -34.46 -15.65
N ILE A 143 -8.25 -34.78 -15.99
CA ILE A 143 -8.89 -36.04 -15.58
C ILE A 143 -8.16 -37.26 -16.15
N GLU A 144 -7.81 -37.23 -17.44
CA GLU A 144 -7.15 -38.36 -18.10
C GLU A 144 -5.74 -38.60 -17.55
N THR A 145 -4.97 -37.52 -17.33
CA THR A 145 -3.65 -37.60 -16.70
C THR A 145 -3.77 -38.21 -15.31
N LEU A 146 -4.68 -37.71 -14.47
CA LEU A 146 -4.84 -38.22 -13.11
C LEU A 146 -5.38 -39.66 -13.06
N GLN A 147 -6.22 -40.07 -14.01
CA GLN A 147 -6.64 -41.47 -14.18
C GLN A 147 -5.47 -42.39 -14.57
N THR A 148 -4.46 -41.85 -15.22
CA THR A 148 -3.24 -42.59 -15.54
C THR A 148 -2.36 -42.71 -14.30
N LEU A 149 -2.13 -41.62 -13.57
CA LEU A 149 -1.34 -41.62 -12.34
C LEU A 149 -1.97 -42.48 -11.23
N SER A 150 -3.30 -42.53 -11.15
CA SER A 150 -4.01 -43.32 -10.14
C SER A 150 -3.84 -44.83 -10.28
N LYS A 151 -3.40 -45.31 -11.45
CA LYS A 151 -3.02 -46.72 -11.66
C LYS A 151 -1.67 -47.05 -11.01
N SER A 152 -0.81 -46.05 -10.88
CA SER A 152 0.57 -46.20 -10.38
C SER A 152 0.68 -45.89 -8.89
N ALA A 153 -0.15 -44.99 -8.35
CA ALA A 153 -0.20 -44.71 -6.91
C ALA A 153 -1.59 -44.35 -6.38
N HIS A 154 -1.83 -44.65 -5.10
CA HIS A 154 -3.05 -44.27 -4.39
C HIS A 154 -2.95 -42.90 -3.71
N SER A 155 -1.88 -42.15 -3.96
CA SER A 155 -1.67 -40.82 -3.42
C SER A 155 -0.86 -39.96 -4.38
N ILE A 156 -1.30 -38.71 -4.57
CA ILE A 156 -0.68 -37.72 -5.45
C ILE A 156 -0.55 -36.42 -4.66
N PHE A 157 0.69 -35.99 -4.40
CA PHE A 157 1.02 -34.73 -3.76
C PHE A 157 1.48 -33.74 -4.82
N PHE A 158 0.82 -32.61 -4.95
CA PHE A 158 1.02 -31.70 -6.09
C PHE A 158 0.99 -30.24 -5.69
N SER A 159 1.57 -29.39 -6.54
CA SER A 159 1.44 -27.94 -6.44
C SER A 159 0.60 -27.39 -7.58
N THR A 160 -0.25 -26.42 -7.25
CA THR A 160 -0.86 -25.48 -8.19
C THR A 160 -1.49 -24.34 -7.42
N SER A 161 -1.30 -23.10 -7.88
CA SER A 161 -1.92 -21.94 -7.22
C SER A 161 -3.41 -21.90 -7.53
N LEU A 162 -4.22 -21.79 -6.48
CA LEU A 162 -5.66 -21.65 -6.65
C LEU A 162 -6.03 -20.26 -7.18
N LEU A 163 -7.00 -20.21 -8.11
CA LEU A 163 -7.56 -18.96 -8.61
C LEU A 163 -8.06 -18.10 -7.43
N PRO A 164 -7.56 -16.86 -7.28
CA PRO A 164 -7.94 -15.98 -6.19
C PRO A 164 -9.44 -15.65 -6.15
N ALA A 165 -9.94 -15.31 -4.96
CA ALA A 165 -11.37 -15.05 -4.75
C ALA A 165 -11.89 -13.82 -5.52
N ASN A 166 -11.02 -12.84 -5.81
CA ASN A 166 -11.32 -11.69 -6.67
C ASN A 166 -11.44 -12.07 -8.17
N ASN A 167 -11.19 -13.34 -8.52
CA ASN A 167 -11.40 -13.90 -9.85
C ASN A 167 -10.71 -13.09 -10.98
N PRO A 168 -9.40 -12.80 -10.86
CA PRO A 168 -8.71 -11.88 -11.76
C PRO A 168 -8.69 -12.44 -13.19
N PRO A 169 -8.96 -11.60 -14.20
CA PRO A 169 -8.83 -12.00 -15.60
C PRO A 169 -7.36 -12.24 -16.00
N PRO A 170 -7.12 -12.89 -17.15
CA PRO A 170 -5.77 -13.04 -17.71
C PRO A 170 -5.10 -11.66 -17.88
N GLY A 171 -3.90 -11.48 -17.32
CA GLY A 171 -3.17 -10.21 -17.31
C GLY A 171 -3.17 -9.47 -15.96
N GLU A 172 -4.11 -9.78 -15.07
CA GLU A 172 -4.20 -9.19 -13.72
C GLU A 172 -3.65 -10.10 -12.61
N TRP A 173 -3.21 -11.32 -12.97
CA TRP A 173 -2.57 -12.26 -12.05
C TRP A 173 -1.40 -12.95 -12.72
N TRP A 174 -0.23 -12.87 -12.09
CA TRP A 174 1.05 -13.36 -12.64
C TRP A 174 1.03 -14.85 -13.00
N TYR A 175 0.22 -15.65 -12.29
CA TYR A 175 0.14 -17.10 -12.46
C TYR A 175 -0.53 -17.54 -13.77
N TYR A 176 -1.13 -16.65 -14.56
CA TYR A 176 -1.56 -16.98 -15.92
C TYR A 176 -0.39 -17.07 -16.91
N ALA A 177 0.76 -16.47 -16.59
CA ALA A 177 2.02 -16.52 -17.35
C ALA A 177 1.89 -16.58 -18.89
N PRO A 178 1.12 -15.67 -19.54
CA PRO A 178 0.84 -15.79 -20.99
C PRO A 178 2.11 -15.67 -21.85
N HIS A 179 3.14 -14.99 -21.36
CA HIS A 179 4.43 -14.88 -22.03
C HIS A 179 5.15 -16.24 -22.19
N GLU A 180 4.89 -17.21 -21.31
CA GLU A 180 5.42 -18.58 -21.41
C GLU A 180 4.48 -19.47 -22.22
N GLY A 181 3.18 -19.19 -22.16
CA GLY A 181 2.15 -19.85 -22.95
C GLY A 181 1.84 -21.30 -22.54
N GLN A 182 2.41 -21.76 -21.43
CA GLN A 182 2.25 -23.14 -20.94
C GLN A 182 1.13 -23.28 -19.89
N HIS A 183 0.73 -22.19 -19.22
CA HIS A 183 -0.33 -22.21 -18.19
C HIS A 183 -1.70 -22.15 -18.87
N ILE A 184 -2.37 -23.30 -18.96
CA ILE A 184 -3.61 -23.48 -19.74
C ILE A 184 -4.79 -24.01 -18.91
N ALA A 185 -4.53 -24.41 -17.67
CA ALA A 185 -5.51 -24.97 -16.73
C ALA A 185 -5.37 -24.30 -15.36
N ILE A 186 -6.39 -23.58 -14.90
CA ILE A 186 -6.32 -22.84 -13.63
C ILE A 186 -7.42 -23.33 -12.70
N TYR A 187 -6.99 -23.80 -11.52
CA TYR A 187 -7.85 -24.52 -10.59
C TYR A 187 -8.42 -23.59 -9.53
N THR A 188 -9.69 -23.77 -9.23
CA THR A 188 -10.31 -23.31 -7.98
C THR A 188 -10.35 -24.45 -6.97
N TYR A 189 -10.57 -24.14 -5.69
CA TYR A 189 -10.75 -25.19 -4.70
C TYR A 189 -11.90 -26.13 -5.05
N GLU A 190 -13.01 -25.58 -5.56
CA GLU A 190 -14.19 -26.34 -5.98
C GLU A 190 -13.86 -27.29 -7.15
N SER A 191 -13.00 -26.87 -8.08
CA SER A 191 -12.53 -27.75 -9.15
C SER A 191 -11.67 -28.91 -8.64
N LEU A 192 -10.82 -28.69 -7.63
CA LEU A 192 -10.05 -29.75 -7.00
C LEU A 192 -10.94 -30.72 -6.22
N VAL A 193 -11.98 -30.22 -5.53
CA VAL A 193 -12.98 -31.06 -4.86
C VAL A 193 -13.68 -31.96 -5.88
N GLN A 194 -14.07 -31.39 -7.02
CA GLN A 194 -14.71 -32.15 -8.08
C GLN A 194 -13.78 -33.21 -8.69
N LEU A 195 -12.50 -32.88 -8.88
CA LEU A 195 -11.47 -33.85 -9.31
C LEU A 195 -11.37 -35.01 -8.32
N ALA A 196 -11.23 -34.70 -7.03
CA ALA A 196 -11.10 -35.69 -5.97
C ALA A 196 -12.30 -36.64 -5.94
N GLN A 197 -13.52 -36.09 -6.00
CA GLN A 197 -14.75 -36.86 -6.07
C GLN A 197 -14.82 -37.77 -7.29
N THR A 198 -14.44 -37.26 -8.46
CA THR A 198 -14.48 -38.00 -9.72
C THR A 198 -13.50 -39.19 -9.72
N LEU A 199 -12.37 -39.04 -9.05
CA LEU A 199 -11.32 -40.05 -8.98
C LEU A 199 -11.40 -40.95 -7.74
N GLY A 200 -12.33 -40.68 -6.81
CA GLY A 200 -12.47 -41.43 -5.56
C GLY A 200 -11.35 -41.19 -4.55
N TYR A 201 -10.85 -39.96 -4.46
CA TYR A 201 -9.82 -39.52 -3.51
C TYR A 201 -10.40 -38.58 -2.44
N ASN A 202 -9.75 -38.52 -1.28
CA ASN A 202 -9.87 -37.42 -0.32
C ASN A 202 -8.95 -36.28 -0.77
N LEU A 203 -9.41 -35.03 -0.65
CA LEU A 203 -8.61 -33.83 -0.91
C LEU A 203 -8.20 -33.17 0.40
N TYR A 204 -6.89 -33.00 0.57
CA TYR A 204 -6.29 -32.12 1.58
C TYR A 204 -5.60 -30.97 0.87
N SER A 205 -5.74 -29.74 1.37
CA SER A 205 -5.23 -28.54 0.71
C SER A 205 -4.86 -27.49 1.74
N ASP A 206 -3.75 -26.78 1.52
CA ASP A 206 -3.35 -25.59 2.30
C ASP A 206 -4.15 -24.32 1.92
N ARG A 207 -5.11 -24.46 0.99
CA ARG A 207 -5.94 -23.37 0.41
C ARG A 207 -5.14 -22.34 -0.38
N GLN A 208 -3.90 -22.64 -0.73
CA GLN A 208 -3.01 -21.75 -1.47
C GLN A 208 -2.44 -22.49 -2.68
N SER A 209 -1.44 -23.34 -2.46
CA SER A 209 -0.60 -23.91 -3.53
C SER A 209 -0.30 -25.39 -3.38
N LEU A 210 -0.41 -25.97 -2.17
CA LEU A 210 -0.08 -27.37 -1.92
C LEU A 210 -1.32 -28.22 -1.63
N HIS A 211 -1.41 -29.34 -2.33
CA HIS A 211 -2.60 -30.18 -2.34
C HIS A 211 -2.22 -31.66 -2.37
N LEU A 212 -3.00 -32.49 -1.68
CA LEU A 212 -2.82 -33.93 -1.62
C LEU A 212 -4.15 -34.61 -1.97
N LEU A 213 -4.13 -35.43 -3.02
CA LEU A 213 -5.19 -36.41 -3.31
C LEU A 213 -4.74 -37.77 -2.76
N THR A 214 -5.52 -38.38 -1.88
CA THR A 214 -5.18 -39.68 -1.31
C THR A 214 -6.40 -40.52 -0.95
N GLN A 215 -6.31 -41.84 -1.11
CA GLN A 215 -7.35 -42.76 -0.62
C GLN A 215 -7.23 -43.00 0.90
N LYS A 216 -6.12 -42.58 1.52
CA LYS A 216 -5.95 -42.61 2.97
C LYS A 216 -6.85 -41.56 3.61
N THR A 217 -7.34 -41.85 4.82
CA THR A 217 -7.96 -40.85 5.68
C THR A 217 -6.89 -40.27 6.59
N LEU A 218 -6.60 -38.99 6.40
CA LEU A 218 -5.64 -38.20 7.18
C LEU A 218 -6.38 -37.12 7.98
N PRO A 219 -5.73 -36.47 8.97
CA PRO A 219 -6.32 -35.38 9.74
C PRO A 219 -6.74 -34.19 8.84
N ASP A 220 -7.87 -33.55 9.16
CA ASP A 220 -8.39 -32.40 8.39
C ASP A 220 -7.45 -31.18 8.44
N ASP A 221 -6.64 -31.07 9.51
CA ASP A 221 -5.61 -30.05 9.76
C ASP A 221 -4.20 -30.52 9.31
N LEU A 222 -4.13 -31.40 8.30
CA LEU A 222 -2.89 -32.01 7.79
C LEU A 222 -1.76 -30.99 7.61
N PHE A 223 -1.99 -29.95 6.80
CA PHE A 223 -0.96 -28.96 6.44
C PHE A 223 -0.62 -28.03 7.61
N ASP A 224 -1.60 -27.64 8.42
CA ASP A 224 -1.37 -26.82 9.62
C ASP A 224 -0.44 -27.53 10.61
N THR A 225 -0.70 -28.83 10.83
CA THR A 225 0.14 -29.67 11.69
C THR A 225 1.52 -29.89 11.07
N LEU A 226 1.58 -30.11 9.75
CA LEU A 226 2.83 -30.34 9.04
C LEU A 226 3.75 -29.12 9.16
N PHE A 227 3.25 -27.90 8.93
CA PHE A 227 4.04 -26.68 8.98
C PHE A 227 4.44 -26.29 10.40
N ALA A 228 3.60 -26.55 11.40
CA ALA A 228 3.91 -26.24 12.80
C ALA A 228 5.09 -27.07 13.36
N GLU A 229 5.31 -28.27 12.82
CA GLU A 229 6.35 -29.21 13.29
C GLU A 229 7.68 -29.08 12.51
N MET A 230 7.72 -28.31 11.42
CA MET A 230 8.93 -28.11 10.64
C MET A 230 9.93 -27.19 11.37
N PRO A 231 11.23 -27.54 11.40
CA PRO A 231 12.23 -26.70 12.05
C PRO A 231 12.35 -25.35 11.35
N PRO A 232 12.51 -24.23 12.09
CA PRO A 232 12.62 -22.91 11.51
C PRO A 232 13.85 -22.84 10.59
N ALA A 233 13.63 -22.45 9.33
CA ALA A 233 14.71 -22.23 8.37
C ALA A 233 15.67 -21.13 8.85
N MET A 234 16.94 -21.22 8.49
CA MET A 234 17.93 -20.16 8.74
C MET A 234 17.40 -18.83 8.17
N GLN A 235 17.31 -17.80 9.02
CA GLN A 235 16.79 -16.46 8.71
C GLN A 235 17.72 -15.65 7.80
N ARG A 236 17.88 -16.07 6.55
CA ARG A 236 18.27 -15.19 5.45
C ARG A 236 17.26 -15.40 4.32
N GLU A 237 16.59 -14.33 3.94
CA GLU A 237 15.62 -14.38 2.85
C GLU A 237 16.30 -14.76 1.53
N SER A 238 15.60 -15.59 0.76
CA SER A 238 16.01 -15.96 -0.58
C SER A 238 15.90 -14.73 -1.50
N LEU A 239 16.90 -14.47 -2.33
CA LEU A 239 16.87 -13.40 -3.33
C LEU A 239 15.91 -13.69 -4.49
N LEU A 240 15.19 -14.82 -4.45
CA LEU A 240 14.25 -15.27 -5.47
C LEU A 240 13.30 -14.17 -5.94
N ASN A 241 12.72 -13.41 -5.00
CA ASN A 241 11.74 -12.38 -5.36
C ASN A 241 12.39 -11.23 -6.13
N ILE A 242 13.62 -10.86 -5.76
CA ILE A 242 14.42 -9.83 -6.43
C ILE A 242 14.82 -10.28 -7.84
N ASP A 243 15.33 -11.51 -7.95
CA ASP A 243 15.76 -12.09 -9.23
C ASP A 243 14.55 -12.34 -10.16
N ALA A 244 13.37 -12.69 -9.61
CA ALA A 244 12.14 -12.93 -10.38
C ALA A 244 11.67 -11.65 -11.03
N ASN A 245 11.64 -10.57 -10.26
CA ASN A 245 11.29 -9.25 -10.74
C ASN A 245 12.29 -8.77 -11.80
N HIS A 246 13.60 -9.02 -11.64
CA HIS A 246 14.59 -8.66 -12.63
C HIS A 246 14.40 -9.38 -13.97
N VAL A 247 14.17 -10.71 -13.95
CA VAL A 247 13.96 -11.48 -15.19
C VAL A 247 12.60 -11.20 -15.82
N PHE A 248 11.56 -11.02 -15.00
CA PHE A 248 10.22 -10.64 -15.46
C PHE A 248 10.23 -9.28 -16.16
N MET A 249 10.92 -8.27 -15.60
CA MET A 249 11.03 -6.93 -16.20
C MET A 249 11.85 -6.95 -17.50
N GLN A 250 12.96 -7.70 -17.55
CA GLN A 250 13.74 -7.85 -18.80
C GLN A 250 12.94 -8.51 -19.93
N ARG A 251 12.08 -9.49 -19.61
CA ARG A 251 11.27 -10.20 -20.61
C ARG A 251 10.01 -9.43 -21.00
N GLN A 252 9.40 -8.66 -20.09
CA GLN A 252 8.33 -7.72 -20.43
C GLN A 252 8.80 -6.65 -21.42
N GLN A 253 10.02 -6.14 -21.28
CA GLN A 253 10.59 -5.16 -22.21
C GLN A 253 10.64 -5.67 -23.66
N VAL A 254 10.89 -6.97 -23.88
CA VAL A 254 10.92 -7.58 -25.22
C VAL A 254 9.51 -7.77 -25.82
N VAL A 255 8.47 -7.87 -24.98
CA VAL A 255 7.08 -8.01 -25.42
C VAL A 255 6.39 -6.64 -25.58
N GLN A 256 6.80 -5.64 -24.81
CA GLN A 256 6.27 -4.27 -24.89
C GLN A 256 6.68 -3.51 -26.15
N GLU A 257 7.78 -3.88 -26.81
CA GLU A 257 8.15 -3.28 -28.11
C GLU A 257 7.20 -3.66 -29.26
N ALA A 258 6.26 -4.60 -29.06
CA ALA A 258 5.40 -5.08 -30.13
C ALA A 258 3.97 -4.55 -30.12
N ILE A 259 3.40 -4.06 -29.00
CA ILE A 259 2.01 -3.56 -28.95
C ILE A 259 1.86 -2.52 -27.83
N GLU A 260 1.96 -1.23 -28.16
CA GLU A 260 1.44 -0.16 -27.30
C GLU A 260 -0.05 0.07 -27.59
N PRO A 261 -0.94 0.02 -26.60
CA PRO A 261 -2.14 0.84 -26.61
C PRO A 261 -1.79 2.21 -26.03
N GLU A 262 -2.11 3.28 -26.78
CA GLU A 262 -2.05 4.67 -26.32
C GLU A 262 -2.88 4.84 -25.02
N THR A 263 -2.23 4.85 -23.87
CA THR A 263 -2.69 5.62 -22.70
C THR A 263 -1.84 6.87 -22.63
N ALA A 264 -2.46 8.02 -22.86
CA ALA A 264 -1.81 9.33 -22.78
C ALA A 264 -1.03 9.44 -21.45
N ALA A 265 0.28 9.62 -21.53
CA ALA A 265 1.11 9.91 -20.38
C ALA A 265 0.59 11.20 -19.71
N VAL A 266 0.16 11.11 -18.45
CA VAL A 266 -0.18 12.30 -17.66
C VAL A 266 1.12 13.06 -17.44
N GLU A 267 1.22 14.24 -18.05
CA GLU A 267 2.37 15.12 -17.87
C GLU A 267 2.36 15.64 -16.41
N LEU A 268 3.40 15.28 -15.65
CA LEU A 268 3.59 15.68 -14.26
C LEU A 268 3.89 17.19 -14.16
N GLU A 269 3.33 17.86 -13.16
CA GLU A 269 3.46 19.31 -12.97
C GLU A 269 4.31 19.67 -11.73
N SER A 270 5.06 20.77 -11.80
CA SER A 270 5.80 21.31 -10.65
C SER A 270 4.87 22.16 -9.76
N PRO A 271 4.96 22.08 -8.42
CA PRO A 271 5.94 21.32 -7.65
C PRO A 271 5.69 19.81 -7.69
N LEU A 272 6.73 19.01 -7.91
CA LEU A 272 6.64 17.56 -7.94
C LEU A 272 6.80 16.99 -6.54
N ILE A 273 5.80 16.22 -6.11
CA ILE A 273 5.76 15.58 -4.80
C ILE A 273 5.91 14.08 -5.00
N VAL A 274 7.00 13.54 -4.48
CA VAL A 274 7.30 12.11 -4.52
C VAL A 274 6.81 11.46 -3.22
N ILE A 275 5.99 10.44 -3.36
CA ILE A 275 5.42 9.67 -2.24
C ILE A 275 5.97 8.25 -2.28
N ASP A 276 6.75 7.84 -1.27
CA ASP A 276 7.18 6.45 -1.15
C ASP A 276 6.08 5.55 -0.59
N GLY A 277 5.57 4.63 -1.43
CA GLY A 277 4.51 3.67 -1.13
C GLY A 277 4.90 2.50 -0.20
N VAL A 278 6.03 2.59 0.50
CA VAL A 278 6.59 1.55 1.39
C VAL A 278 5.59 0.91 2.36
N PHE A 279 4.59 1.64 2.86
CA PHE A 279 3.62 1.05 3.78
C PHE A 279 2.78 -0.04 3.11
N PHE A 280 2.45 0.11 1.82
CA PHE A 280 1.69 -0.89 1.07
C PHE A 280 2.46 -2.20 0.90
N GLN A 281 3.79 -2.14 0.87
CA GLN A 281 4.65 -3.33 0.87
C GLN A 281 4.68 -4.01 2.25
N LEU A 282 4.80 -3.23 3.32
CA LEU A 282 5.04 -3.77 4.66
C LEU A 282 3.76 -4.26 5.35
N TYR A 283 2.65 -3.52 5.18
CA TYR A 283 1.46 -3.71 6.01
C TYR A 283 0.14 -3.33 5.31
N GLU A 284 -0.89 -4.13 5.51
CA GLU A 284 -2.27 -3.84 5.07
C GLU A 284 -3.17 -3.49 6.26
N THR A 285 -2.91 -2.35 6.91
CA THR A 285 -3.68 -1.92 8.11
C THR A 285 -4.37 -0.56 7.92
N GLY A 286 -4.81 0.08 9.00
CA GLY A 286 -5.52 1.37 8.95
C GLY A 286 -4.75 2.48 8.22
N ILE A 287 -3.41 2.49 8.28
CA ILE A 287 -2.59 3.47 7.55
C ILE A 287 -2.70 3.26 6.02
N ALA A 288 -2.78 2.02 5.54
CA ALA A 288 -2.98 1.76 4.11
C ALA A 288 -4.34 2.33 3.62
N ARG A 289 -5.39 2.23 4.45
CA ARG A 289 -6.70 2.83 4.17
C ARG A 289 -6.65 4.36 4.13
N VAL A 290 -5.88 5.00 5.03
CA VAL A 290 -5.62 6.45 4.99
C VAL A 290 -5.02 6.86 3.66
N TRP A 291 -3.94 6.19 3.23
CA TRP A 291 -3.28 6.53 1.97
C TRP A 291 -4.12 6.25 0.73
N GLN A 292 -4.86 5.14 0.70
CA GLN A 292 -5.82 4.86 -0.37
C GLN A 292 -6.85 5.98 -0.52
N SER A 293 -7.39 6.48 0.61
CA SER A 293 -8.35 7.59 0.59
C SER A 293 -7.69 8.90 0.16
N LEU A 294 -6.49 9.24 0.65
CA LEU A 294 -5.79 10.46 0.24
C LEU A 294 -5.49 10.47 -1.27
N LEU A 295 -4.92 9.37 -1.79
CA LEU A 295 -4.61 9.26 -3.22
C LEU A 295 -5.89 9.32 -4.07
N ALA A 296 -6.99 8.71 -3.63
CA ALA A 296 -8.26 8.77 -4.34
C ALA A 296 -8.88 10.18 -4.36
N GLU A 297 -8.76 10.94 -3.27
CA GLU A 297 -9.21 12.34 -3.21
C GLU A 297 -8.36 13.25 -4.11
N TRP A 298 -7.04 13.06 -4.12
CA TRP A 298 -6.13 13.86 -4.95
C TRP A 298 -6.21 13.50 -6.43
N ALA A 299 -6.47 12.24 -6.78
CA ALA A 299 -6.66 11.78 -8.15
C ALA A 299 -7.82 12.49 -8.87
N GLN A 300 -8.86 12.87 -8.11
CA GLN A 300 -10.02 13.59 -8.64
C GLN A 300 -9.81 15.10 -8.77
N GLN A 301 -8.63 15.59 -8.39
CA GLN A 301 -8.26 16.99 -8.39
C GLN A 301 -7.05 17.20 -9.30
N ASP A 302 -6.81 18.44 -9.74
CA ASP A 302 -5.60 18.79 -10.48
C ASP A 302 -4.32 18.43 -9.69
N PHE A 303 -4.43 18.37 -8.36
CA PHE A 303 -3.34 18.00 -7.48
C PHE A 303 -2.73 16.61 -7.77
N GLY A 304 -3.50 15.65 -8.30
CA GLY A 304 -2.98 14.34 -8.70
C GLY A 304 -1.83 14.41 -9.72
N ARG A 305 -1.80 15.47 -10.55
CA ARG A 305 -0.74 15.72 -11.55
C ARG A 305 0.60 16.15 -10.93
N HIS A 306 0.60 16.52 -9.66
CA HIS A 306 1.80 16.84 -8.89
C HIS A 306 2.34 15.62 -8.12
N ILE A 307 1.65 14.48 -8.14
CA ILE A 307 1.98 13.31 -7.33
C ILE A 307 2.65 12.22 -8.18
N LEU A 308 3.84 11.81 -7.74
CA LEU A 308 4.49 10.58 -8.18
C LEU A 308 4.57 9.60 -7.01
N VAL A 309 3.89 8.47 -7.11
CA VAL A 309 3.98 7.39 -6.11
C VAL A 309 5.09 6.42 -6.52
N LEU A 310 6.08 6.24 -5.64
CA LEU A 310 7.05 5.17 -5.77
C LEU A 310 6.41 3.87 -5.31
N ASP A 311 6.20 2.97 -6.24
CA ASP A 311 5.57 1.68 -6.00
C ASP A 311 6.63 0.61 -5.75
N ARG A 312 6.64 0.08 -4.53
CA ARG A 312 7.58 -0.96 -4.13
C ARG A 312 6.95 -2.32 -4.35
N ALA A 313 7.62 -3.16 -5.14
CA ALA A 313 7.17 -4.52 -5.45
C ALA A 313 5.73 -4.60 -6.00
N ASN A 314 5.29 -3.55 -6.71
CA ASN A 314 3.93 -3.44 -7.27
C ASN A 314 2.80 -3.65 -6.23
N THR A 315 2.98 -3.08 -5.04
CA THR A 315 2.05 -3.23 -3.90
C THR A 315 1.14 -2.03 -3.71
N ALA A 316 1.51 -0.85 -4.25
CA ALA A 316 0.69 0.35 -4.15
C ALA A 316 -0.60 0.21 -4.97
N PRO A 317 -1.75 0.69 -4.45
CA PRO A 317 -3.02 0.65 -5.19
C PRO A 317 -2.90 1.50 -6.46
N LYS A 318 -3.37 0.98 -7.61
CA LYS A 318 -3.38 1.69 -8.89
C LYS A 318 -4.65 2.54 -9.01
N ILE A 319 -4.51 3.83 -8.75
CA ILE A 319 -5.59 4.81 -8.78
C ILE A 319 -5.43 5.64 -10.05
N GLU A 320 -6.47 5.64 -10.89
CA GLU A 320 -6.53 6.47 -12.09
C GLU A 320 -6.40 7.95 -11.71
N GLY A 321 -5.51 8.70 -12.39
CA GLY A 321 -5.21 10.10 -12.05
C GLY A 321 -3.96 10.30 -11.18
N ILE A 322 -3.30 9.22 -10.75
CA ILE A 322 -2.01 9.25 -10.05
C ILE A 322 -0.94 8.56 -10.91
N THR A 323 0.26 9.15 -10.94
CA THR A 323 1.42 8.58 -11.63
C THR A 323 2.20 7.66 -10.70
N TYR A 324 2.67 6.52 -11.21
CA TYR A 324 3.42 5.52 -10.44
C TYR A 324 4.76 5.22 -11.10
N GLN A 325 5.79 5.05 -10.30
CA GLN A 325 7.09 4.57 -10.73
C GLN A 325 7.50 3.36 -9.89
N GLN A 326 7.82 2.24 -10.54
CA GLN A 326 8.31 1.06 -9.85
C GLN A 326 9.72 1.29 -9.32
N ILE A 327 9.94 0.92 -8.06
CA ILE A 327 11.27 0.92 -7.43
C ILE A 327 11.49 -0.40 -6.65
N PRO A 328 12.74 -0.76 -6.33
CA PRO A 328 13.04 -1.94 -5.51
C PRO A 328 12.29 -1.98 -4.16
N GLU A 329 12.10 -3.20 -3.65
CA GLU A 329 11.50 -3.42 -2.35
C GLU A 329 12.34 -2.84 -1.21
N PHE A 330 11.68 -2.39 -0.16
CA PHE A 330 12.31 -1.87 1.05
C PHE A 330 12.67 -3.00 2.02
N ASN A 331 13.84 -2.90 2.65
CA ASN A 331 14.26 -3.79 3.73
C ASN A 331 14.97 -3.01 4.85
N TYR A 332 14.57 -3.24 6.11
CA TYR A 332 15.18 -2.60 7.29
C TYR A 332 16.67 -2.95 7.51
N GLN A 333 17.21 -3.97 6.84
CA GLN A 333 18.62 -4.31 6.89
C GLN A 333 19.48 -3.45 5.94
N THR A 334 18.86 -2.75 4.99
CA THR A 334 19.55 -1.97 3.95
C THR A 334 19.11 -0.51 3.94
N ILE A 335 18.72 0.03 5.11
CA ILE A 335 18.19 1.39 5.24
C ILE A 335 19.10 2.42 4.56
N ASP A 336 20.40 2.40 4.82
CA ASP A 336 21.31 3.38 4.21
C ASP A 336 21.33 3.31 2.68
N ALA A 337 21.40 2.12 2.10
CA ALA A 337 21.35 1.94 0.65
C ALA A 337 20.00 2.37 0.07
N ASP A 338 18.90 2.11 0.78
CA ASP A 338 17.56 2.54 0.36
C ASP A 338 17.43 4.07 0.38
N ARG A 339 18.02 4.75 1.36
CA ARG A 339 18.05 6.22 1.40
C ARG A 339 18.81 6.81 0.22
N ASP A 340 19.89 6.16 -0.21
CA ASP A 340 20.67 6.56 -1.39
C ASP A 340 19.86 6.33 -2.67
N LEU A 341 19.19 5.18 -2.80
CA LEU A 341 18.25 4.89 -3.89
C LEU A 341 17.14 5.94 -3.97
N LEU A 342 16.47 6.25 -2.85
CA LEU A 342 15.42 7.26 -2.80
C LEU A 342 15.95 8.64 -3.17
N GLN A 343 17.18 8.98 -2.78
CA GLN A 343 17.80 10.24 -3.21
C GLN A 343 18.00 10.28 -4.72
N THR A 344 18.58 9.22 -5.30
CA THR A 344 18.78 9.14 -6.76
C THR A 344 17.46 9.26 -7.51
N VAL A 345 16.42 8.56 -7.07
CA VAL A 345 15.08 8.65 -7.68
C VAL A 345 14.54 10.07 -7.59
N CYS A 346 14.63 10.70 -6.42
CA CYS A 346 14.20 12.09 -6.24
C CYS A 346 14.97 13.08 -7.14
N ASP A 347 16.28 12.89 -7.30
CA ASP A 347 17.11 13.74 -8.16
C ASP A 347 16.75 13.54 -9.64
N ASP A 348 16.55 12.30 -10.07
CA ASP A 348 16.24 11.94 -11.46
C ASP A 348 14.90 12.52 -11.92
N VAL A 349 13.91 12.54 -11.04
CA VAL A 349 12.56 13.07 -11.36
C VAL A 349 12.42 14.56 -11.06
N GLY A 350 13.42 15.19 -10.41
CA GLY A 350 13.34 16.59 -10.00
C GLY A 350 12.34 16.84 -8.86
N ALA A 351 12.32 15.97 -7.84
CA ALA A 351 11.40 16.06 -6.72
C ALA A 351 11.60 17.33 -5.88
N ASP A 352 10.54 18.14 -5.72
CA ASP A 352 10.54 19.31 -4.85
C ASP A 352 10.36 18.93 -3.37
N ILE A 353 9.48 17.96 -3.12
CA ILE A 353 9.18 17.43 -1.78
C ILE A 353 9.08 15.91 -1.83
N PHE A 354 9.64 15.28 -0.81
CA PHE A 354 9.44 13.86 -0.54
C PHE A 354 8.49 13.65 0.64
N MET A 355 7.63 12.65 0.56
CA MET A 355 6.82 12.16 1.67
C MET A 355 6.86 10.64 1.67
N SER A 356 6.95 10.02 2.84
CA SER A 356 6.91 8.58 2.96
C SER A 356 5.57 8.16 3.57
N THR A 357 4.98 7.10 3.01
CA THR A 357 3.80 6.46 3.61
C THR A 357 4.11 5.82 4.97
N TYR A 358 5.39 5.58 5.29
CA TYR A 358 5.85 5.21 6.62
C TYR A 358 7.08 6.02 7.03
N TYR A 359 8.24 5.40 7.25
CA TYR A 359 9.41 6.09 7.83
C TYR A 359 10.68 6.01 6.98
N THR A 360 10.56 5.81 5.66
CA THR A 360 11.71 5.93 4.74
C THR A 360 12.01 7.41 4.50
N THR A 361 13.28 7.73 4.21
CA THR A 361 13.66 9.08 3.80
C THR A 361 14.83 9.09 2.81
N PRO A 362 14.86 10.05 1.87
CA PRO A 362 16.03 10.32 1.04
C PRO A 362 17.14 11.01 1.87
N ARG A 363 18.31 11.27 1.26
CA ARG A 363 19.47 11.88 1.96
C ARG A 363 19.32 13.38 2.18
N SER A 364 18.86 14.11 1.18
CA SER A 364 18.86 15.58 1.12
C SER A 364 17.55 16.17 0.59
N THR A 365 16.76 15.43 -0.19
CA THR A 365 15.48 15.95 -0.69
C THR A 365 14.58 16.35 0.49
N PRO A 366 14.07 17.59 0.53
CA PRO A 366 13.27 18.06 1.66
C PRO A 366 12.04 17.18 1.88
N SER A 367 11.88 16.69 3.11
CA SER A 367 10.85 15.69 3.42
C SER A 367 9.77 16.24 4.35
N VAL A 368 8.52 15.85 4.12
CA VAL A 368 7.41 16.05 5.06
C VAL A 368 7.13 14.74 5.80
N PHE A 369 7.16 14.78 7.13
CA PHE A 369 6.93 13.58 7.96
C PHE A 369 5.45 13.43 8.33
N MET A 370 4.91 12.22 8.22
CA MET A 370 3.56 11.91 8.70
C MET A 370 3.61 11.09 9.99
N ALA A 371 3.10 11.68 11.07
CA ALA A 371 3.00 11.07 12.38
C ALA A 371 1.62 10.39 12.55
N TYR A 372 1.62 9.06 12.54
CA TYR A 372 0.43 8.27 12.86
C TYR A 372 0.22 8.15 14.36
N ASP A 373 1.29 7.95 15.13
CA ASP A 373 1.28 7.89 16.58
C ASP A 373 2.69 8.14 17.15
N MET A 374 2.76 8.34 18.47
CA MET A 374 4.00 8.35 19.25
C MET A 374 3.97 7.25 20.35
N ILE A 375 3.30 6.13 20.08
CA ILE A 375 3.10 5.05 21.06
C ILE A 375 4.44 4.48 21.56
N PRO A 376 5.41 4.12 20.69
CA PRO A 376 6.70 3.58 21.13
C PRO A 376 7.42 4.54 22.08
N GLU A 377 7.40 5.84 21.78
CA GLU A 377 8.08 6.88 22.54
C GLU A 377 7.37 7.13 23.88
N MET A 378 6.03 7.21 23.86
CA MET A 378 5.23 7.54 25.04
C MET A 378 5.07 6.38 26.02
N LEU A 379 5.14 5.13 25.53
CA LEU A 379 5.01 3.93 26.35
C LEU A 379 6.36 3.24 26.66
N GLY A 380 7.49 3.85 26.29
CA GLY A 380 8.82 3.38 26.66
C GLY A 380 9.24 2.07 25.97
N ALA A 381 8.93 1.94 24.69
CA ALA A 381 9.42 0.83 23.87
C ALA A 381 10.94 0.92 23.65
N ASP A 382 11.54 -0.19 23.20
CA ASP A 382 12.93 -0.21 22.77
C ASP A 382 13.11 0.49 21.42
N LEU A 383 13.51 1.76 21.45
CA LEU A 383 13.69 2.61 20.27
C LEU A 383 14.96 2.26 19.45
N SER A 384 15.74 1.26 19.85
CA SER A 384 16.89 0.79 19.07
C SER A 384 16.51 -0.10 17.89
N GLN A 385 15.26 -0.54 17.82
CA GLN A 385 14.75 -1.33 16.69
C GLN A 385 14.84 -0.52 15.38
N PRO A 386 15.22 -1.15 14.24
CA PRO A 386 15.47 -0.43 12.98
C PRO A 386 14.34 0.48 12.51
N MET A 387 13.08 0.07 12.70
CA MET A 387 11.91 0.86 12.35
C MET A 387 11.80 2.16 13.15
N TRP A 388 12.10 2.13 14.45
CA TRP A 388 12.05 3.32 15.29
C TRP A 388 13.25 4.23 15.05
N VAL A 389 14.42 3.65 14.77
CA VAL A 389 15.58 4.42 14.28
C VAL A 389 15.24 5.15 12.97
N ALA A 390 14.57 4.48 12.03
CA ALA A 390 14.10 5.09 10.80
C ALA A 390 13.07 6.21 11.06
N LYS A 391 12.08 5.98 11.94
CA LYS A 391 11.10 6.99 12.39
C LYS A 391 11.79 8.23 12.97
N HIS A 392 12.71 8.05 13.91
CA HIS A 392 13.46 9.15 14.51
C HIS A 392 14.31 9.87 13.46
N THR A 393 14.93 9.15 12.53
CA THR A 393 15.68 9.77 11.45
C THR A 393 14.76 10.62 10.56
N ALA A 394 13.57 10.13 10.24
CA ALA A 394 12.58 10.87 9.47
C ALA A 394 12.12 12.15 10.19
N ILE A 395 11.84 12.08 11.50
CA ILE A 395 11.54 13.24 12.37
C ILE A 395 12.71 14.24 12.34
N GLN A 396 13.95 13.76 12.43
CA GLN A 396 15.15 14.60 12.44
C GLN A 396 15.56 15.14 11.07
N GLN A 397 14.95 14.70 9.97
CA GLN A 397 15.21 15.22 8.63
C GLN A 397 14.06 16.04 8.06
N ALA A 398 12.84 15.85 8.57
CA ALA A 398 11.65 16.56 8.12
C ALA A 398 11.80 18.09 8.13
N VAL A 399 11.24 18.77 7.14
CA VAL A 399 11.16 20.25 7.09
C VAL A 399 9.78 20.77 7.49
N ALA A 400 8.80 19.87 7.60
CA ALA A 400 7.47 20.06 8.16
C ALA A 400 6.93 18.68 8.58
N ALA A 401 5.93 18.65 9.45
CA ALA A 401 5.23 17.41 9.78
C ALA A 401 3.71 17.56 9.77
N ILE A 402 3.06 16.44 9.51
CA ILE A 402 1.63 16.24 9.59
C ILE A 402 1.38 15.22 10.69
N SER A 403 0.38 15.45 11.54
CA SER A 403 -0.09 14.44 12.50
C SER A 403 -1.55 14.11 12.26
N ILE A 404 -1.96 12.87 12.54
CA ILE A 404 -3.38 12.48 12.36
C ILE A 404 -4.31 12.92 13.51
N SER A 405 -3.76 13.49 14.58
CA SER A 405 -4.50 14.06 15.71
C SER A 405 -3.71 15.19 16.39
N GLU A 406 -4.40 16.00 17.20
CA GLU A 406 -3.77 17.07 17.99
C GLU A 406 -2.91 16.49 19.12
N ASN A 407 -3.35 15.40 19.73
CA ASN A 407 -2.56 14.68 20.72
C ASN A 407 -1.24 14.20 20.12
N THR A 408 -1.28 13.49 18.97
CA THR A 408 -0.05 13.06 18.29
C THR A 408 0.84 14.24 17.89
N ALA A 409 0.26 15.40 17.52
CA ALA A 409 1.03 16.62 17.26
C ALA A 409 1.83 17.08 18.49
N LYS A 410 1.16 17.11 19.66
CA LYS A 410 1.76 17.50 20.93
C LYS A 410 2.85 16.52 21.34
N ASP A 411 2.61 15.22 21.22
CA ASP A 411 3.61 14.20 21.57
C ASP A 411 4.82 14.30 20.64
N LEU A 412 4.60 14.45 19.32
CA LEU A 412 5.68 14.66 18.37
C LEU A 412 6.53 15.88 18.74
N ALA A 413 5.91 16.99 19.15
CA ALA A 413 6.62 18.19 19.58
C ALA A 413 7.53 17.95 20.80
N THR A 414 7.24 16.96 21.65
CA THR A 414 8.11 16.57 22.77
C THR A 414 9.31 15.72 22.36
N VAL A 415 9.22 15.05 21.19
CA VAL A 415 10.25 14.15 20.66
C VAL A 415 11.22 14.88 19.73
N ILE A 416 10.77 15.97 19.10
CA ILE A 416 11.65 16.83 18.29
C ILE A 416 12.73 17.44 19.18
N SER A 417 13.99 17.41 18.70
CA SER A 417 15.12 17.97 19.41
C SER A 417 14.96 19.48 19.63
N ALA A 418 15.39 20.00 20.79
CA ALA A 418 15.22 21.40 21.16
C ALA A 418 15.89 22.41 20.21
N ASP A 419 16.86 21.98 19.40
CA ASP A 419 17.55 22.76 18.38
C ASP A 419 16.80 22.81 17.04
N ARG A 420 15.72 22.05 16.87
CA ARG A 420 14.99 21.92 15.62
C ARG A 420 13.55 22.40 15.76
N HIS A 421 13.15 23.27 14.84
CA HIS A 421 11.80 23.83 14.80
C HIS A 421 11.26 23.78 13.38
N TYR A 422 10.18 23.05 13.18
CA TYR A 422 9.41 23.01 11.93
C TYR A 422 7.92 22.94 12.25
N PRO A 423 7.05 23.40 11.34
CA PRO A 423 5.61 23.39 11.57
C PRO A 423 5.06 21.95 11.68
N ILE A 424 4.18 21.73 12.65
CA ILE A 424 3.40 20.49 12.80
C ILE A 424 1.93 20.85 12.59
N THR A 425 1.29 20.24 11.61
CA THR A 425 -0.11 20.47 11.28
C THR A 425 -0.92 19.20 11.53
N ALA A 426 -1.98 19.30 12.34
CA ALA A 426 -2.90 18.19 12.53
C ALA A 426 -3.87 18.09 11.33
N ALA A 427 -3.93 16.92 10.70
CA ALA A 427 -4.85 16.56 9.62
C ALA A 427 -5.61 15.29 10.04
N ARG A 428 -6.84 15.46 10.55
CA ARG A 428 -7.65 14.36 11.10
C ARG A 428 -8.12 13.41 10.01
N CYS A 429 -8.09 12.10 10.28
CA CYS A 429 -8.58 11.12 9.31
C CYS A 429 -10.07 11.28 9.01
N GLY A 430 -10.45 10.93 7.77
CA GLY A 430 -11.84 10.81 7.37
C GLY A 430 -12.45 9.44 7.71
N VAL A 431 -13.74 9.27 7.35
CA VAL A 431 -14.41 7.98 7.37
C VAL A 431 -14.96 7.66 5.98
N ASN A 432 -14.78 6.42 5.53
CA ASN A 432 -15.29 5.98 4.25
C ASN A 432 -16.84 5.90 4.29
N PRO A 433 -17.56 6.42 3.29
CA PRO A 433 -19.03 6.37 3.24
C PRO A 433 -19.64 4.96 3.30
N ILE A 434 -18.86 3.91 3.03
CA ILE A 434 -19.29 2.51 3.22
C ILE A 434 -19.71 2.22 4.66
N PHE A 435 -19.14 2.96 5.63
CA PHE A 435 -19.56 2.91 7.02
C PHE A 435 -20.80 3.79 7.18
N HIS A 436 -21.95 3.17 7.10
CA HIS A 436 -23.25 3.79 7.38
C HIS A 436 -24.16 2.76 8.06
N PRO A 437 -25.27 3.18 8.69
CA PRO A 437 -26.18 2.24 9.35
C PRO A 437 -26.70 1.20 8.35
N ALA A 438 -26.45 -0.08 8.64
CA ALA A 438 -26.92 -1.19 7.82
C ALA A 438 -28.42 -1.48 8.03
N SER A 439 -29.06 -2.09 7.02
CA SER A 439 -30.45 -2.53 7.15
C SER A 439 -30.58 -3.71 8.12
N PRO A 440 -31.74 -3.90 8.79
CA PRO A 440 -31.96 -5.06 9.65
C PRO A 440 -31.74 -6.40 8.93
N GLU A 441 -32.10 -6.46 7.64
CA GLU A 441 -31.90 -7.65 6.80
C GLU A 441 -30.41 -7.95 6.58
N ALA A 442 -29.61 -6.94 6.25
CA ALA A 442 -28.16 -7.12 6.10
C ALA A 442 -27.51 -7.59 7.41
N ILE A 443 -27.94 -7.06 8.55
CA ILE A 443 -27.47 -7.50 9.89
C ILE A 443 -27.85 -8.96 10.15
N LEU A 444 -29.06 -9.39 9.80
CA LEU A 444 -29.49 -10.78 9.95
C LEU A 444 -28.68 -11.73 9.05
N GLN A 445 -28.43 -11.32 7.80
CA GLN A 445 -27.61 -12.10 6.86
C GLN A 445 -26.16 -12.21 7.32
N PHE A 446 -25.57 -11.12 7.82
CA PHE A 446 -24.24 -11.14 8.45
C PHE A 446 -24.20 -12.12 9.62
N LYS A 447 -25.16 -12.03 10.55
CA LYS A 447 -25.26 -12.94 11.69
C LYS A 447 -25.39 -14.40 11.26
N ALA A 448 -26.22 -14.68 10.26
CA ALA A 448 -26.38 -16.03 9.72
C ALA A 448 -25.08 -16.54 9.08
N LYS A 449 -24.41 -15.71 8.27
CA LYS A 449 -23.14 -16.05 7.61
C LYS A 449 -22.05 -16.49 8.59
N PHE A 450 -21.93 -15.79 9.72
CA PHE A 450 -20.89 -16.07 10.73
C PHE A 450 -21.39 -16.90 11.93
N GLY A 451 -22.62 -17.42 11.87
CA GLY A 451 -23.20 -18.26 12.92
C GLY A 451 -23.46 -17.54 14.24
N ILE A 452 -23.65 -16.23 14.23
CA ILE A 452 -23.85 -15.39 15.42
C ILE A 452 -25.33 -15.41 15.82
N GLN A 453 -25.68 -16.18 16.86
CA GLN A 453 -27.06 -16.36 17.29
C GLN A 453 -27.50 -15.41 18.41
N LYS A 454 -26.55 -14.80 19.12
CA LYS A 454 -26.79 -13.95 20.28
C LYS A 454 -26.48 -12.48 19.96
N PRO A 455 -27.06 -11.51 20.70
CA PRO A 455 -26.54 -10.15 20.74
C PRO A 455 -25.05 -10.17 21.08
N TYR A 456 -24.25 -9.30 20.48
CA TYR A 456 -22.80 -9.35 20.65
C TYR A 456 -22.17 -7.99 20.94
N PHE A 457 -21.05 -8.02 21.66
CA PHE A 457 -20.09 -6.94 21.73
C PHE A 457 -19.00 -7.16 20.69
N MET A 458 -18.48 -6.06 20.14
CA MET A 458 -17.46 -6.10 19.09
C MET A 458 -16.12 -5.60 19.61
N LEU A 459 -15.03 -6.24 19.18
CA LEU A 459 -13.66 -5.78 19.34
C LEU A 459 -12.95 -5.79 17.99
N VAL A 460 -12.22 -4.71 17.69
CA VAL A 460 -11.47 -4.55 16.44
C VAL A 460 -10.00 -4.35 16.78
N GLY A 461 -9.12 -5.20 16.24
CA GLY A 461 -7.69 -5.13 16.53
C GLY A 461 -7.34 -5.47 17.98
N ALA A 462 -8.02 -6.46 18.58
CA ALA A 462 -7.84 -6.85 19.97
C ALA A 462 -6.39 -7.26 20.30
N GLY A 463 -5.88 -6.83 21.46
CA GLY A 463 -4.50 -7.07 21.90
C GLY A 463 -4.31 -6.87 23.41
N LEU A 464 -3.30 -7.52 23.99
CA LEU A 464 -3.01 -7.48 25.43
C LEU A 464 -2.18 -6.28 25.90
N GLY A 465 -1.46 -5.62 24.98
CA GLY A 465 -0.64 -4.44 25.28
C GLY A 465 -1.48 -3.17 25.40
N TYR A 466 -1.12 -2.12 24.66
CA TYR A 466 -1.83 -0.84 24.71
C TYR A 466 -3.31 -0.94 24.30
N LYS A 467 -3.71 -1.93 23.48
CA LYS A 467 -5.11 -2.20 23.10
C LYS A 467 -5.96 -2.70 24.28
N ASN A 468 -5.33 -3.26 25.32
CA ASN A 468 -5.92 -3.57 26.62
C ASN A 468 -7.23 -4.38 26.60
N SER A 469 -7.37 -5.30 25.65
CA SER A 469 -8.61 -6.08 25.48
C SER A 469 -8.95 -6.94 26.71
N GLN A 470 -7.96 -7.26 27.56
CA GLN A 470 -8.15 -7.95 28.83
C GLN A 470 -9.20 -7.28 29.73
N LEU A 471 -9.25 -5.93 29.73
CA LEU A 471 -10.19 -5.18 30.57
C LEU A 471 -11.64 -5.55 30.22
N PHE A 472 -11.95 -5.62 28.93
CA PHE A 472 -13.27 -6.03 28.44
C PHE A 472 -13.62 -7.46 28.87
N PHE A 473 -12.72 -8.43 28.65
CA PHE A 473 -13.01 -9.83 28.96
C PHE A 473 -13.15 -10.09 30.46
N GLN A 474 -12.31 -9.47 31.29
CA GLN A 474 -12.40 -9.54 32.74
C GLN A 474 -13.70 -8.93 33.25
N ALA A 475 -14.12 -7.80 32.68
CA ALA A 475 -15.37 -7.14 33.04
C ALA A 475 -16.59 -7.98 32.61
N LEU A 476 -16.60 -8.51 31.39
CA LEU A 476 -17.66 -9.38 30.90
C LEU A 476 -17.80 -10.65 31.77
N ASN A 477 -16.69 -11.18 32.30
CA ASN A 477 -16.73 -12.30 33.22
C ASN A 477 -17.45 -11.99 34.53
N GLN A 478 -17.51 -10.72 34.97
CA GLN A 478 -18.23 -10.30 36.18
C GLN A 478 -19.75 -10.21 35.98
N LEU A 479 -20.24 -10.14 34.74
CA LEU A 479 -21.67 -10.04 34.47
C LEU A 479 -22.36 -11.39 34.74
N PRO A 480 -23.39 -11.46 35.61
CA PRO A 480 -24.18 -12.67 35.79
C PRO A 480 -24.90 -13.11 34.49
N SER A 481 -25.19 -12.15 33.61
CA SER A 481 -25.89 -12.35 32.34
C SER A 481 -24.99 -12.55 31.13
N ARG A 482 -23.66 -12.41 31.23
CA ARG A 482 -22.79 -13.48 30.76
C ARG A 482 -23.06 -14.09 29.39
N GLN A 483 -23.64 -15.28 29.51
CA GLN A 483 -23.97 -16.23 28.47
C GLN A 483 -25.09 -15.74 27.53
N ALA A 484 -25.76 -14.62 27.83
CA ALA A 484 -26.73 -14.00 26.93
C ALA A 484 -26.05 -13.31 25.72
N PHE A 485 -24.74 -13.09 25.78
CA PHE A 485 -23.98 -12.41 24.74
C PHE A 485 -23.04 -13.35 23.99
N ALA A 486 -22.67 -12.93 22.79
CA ALA A 486 -21.48 -13.40 22.08
C ALA A 486 -20.45 -12.26 22.00
N VAL A 487 -19.23 -12.60 21.61
CA VAL A 487 -18.17 -11.62 21.31
C VAL A 487 -17.74 -11.81 19.87
N VAL A 488 -17.65 -10.71 19.11
CA VAL A 488 -17.13 -10.73 17.73
C VAL A 488 -15.81 -9.97 17.71
N CYS A 489 -14.74 -10.65 17.32
CA CYS A 489 -13.39 -10.10 17.20
C CYS A 489 -12.95 -10.13 15.73
N THR A 490 -12.38 -9.03 15.25
CA THR A 490 -11.77 -8.96 13.91
C THR A 490 -10.39 -8.31 13.95
N GLY A 491 -9.60 -8.52 12.90
CA GLY A 491 -8.17 -8.20 12.83
C GLY A 491 -7.29 -9.32 13.42
N PRO A 492 -6.05 -9.04 13.85
CA PRO A 492 -5.07 -10.05 14.30
C PRO A 492 -5.43 -10.76 15.63
N SER A 493 -6.69 -10.71 16.04
CA SER A 493 -7.24 -11.25 17.28
C SER A 493 -7.27 -12.78 17.36
N SER A 494 -7.13 -13.49 16.24
CA SER A 494 -7.15 -14.97 16.21
C SER A 494 -6.00 -15.60 17.00
N ALA A 495 -4.85 -14.93 17.07
CA ALA A 495 -3.70 -15.39 17.84
C ALA A 495 -3.94 -15.41 19.35
N LEU A 496 -4.87 -14.58 19.85
CA LEU A 496 -5.18 -14.42 21.28
C LEU A 496 -6.49 -15.10 21.71
N LEU A 497 -7.09 -15.88 20.81
CA LEU A 497 -8.41 -16.46 21.05
C LEU A 497 -8.41 -17.41 22.26
N LYS A 498 -7.32 -18.17 22.46
CA LYS A 498 -7.20 -19.09 23.60
C LYS A 498 -7.16 -18.34 24.93
N GLU A 499 -6.38 -17.26 25.00
CA GLU A 499 -6.27 -16.38 26.17
C GLU A 499 -7.61 -15.72 26.48
N PHE A 500 -8.28 -15.18 25.46
CA PHE A 500 -9.59 -14.56 25.62
C PHE A 500 -10.65 -15.56 26.08
N GLN A 501 -10.68 -16.76 25.49
CA GLN A 501 -11.62 -17.82 25.85
C GLN A 501 -11.39 -18.31 27.30
N ALA A 502 -10.14 -18.29 27.79
CA ALA A 502 -9.83 -18.70 29.17
C ALA A 502 -10.47 -17.76 30.23
N TRP A 503 -10.68 -16.48 29.91
CA TRP A 503 -11.35 -15.55 30.82
C TRP A 503 -12.88 -15.69 30.84
N ILE A 504 -13.47 -16.16 29.75
CA ILE A 504 -14.92 -16.30 29.56
C ILE A 504 -15.28 -17.65 28.91
N PRO A 505 -15.01 -18.78 29.57
CA PRO A 505 -15.09 -20.12 28.97
C PRO A 505 -16.50 -20.50 28.51
N ASP A 506 -17.53 -19.86 29.06
CA ASP A 506 -18.95 -20.10 28.80
C ASP A 506 -19.59 -19.11 27.81
N VAL A 507 -18.79 -18.25 27.17
CA VAL A 507 -19.23 -17.29 26.15
C VAL A 507 -18.59 -17.62 24.81
N THR A 508 -19.37 -17.55 23.73
CA THR A 508 -18.89 -17.81 22.37
C THR A 508 -18.14 -16.59 21.83
N ILE A 509 -16.88 -16.78 21.42
CA ILE A 509 -16.06 -15.77 20.74
C ILE A 509 -15.94 -16.13 19.26
N HIS A 510 -16.39 -15.23 18.38
CA HIS A 510 -16.26 -15.34 16.94
C HIS A 510 -15.05 -14.51 16.48
N ALA A 511 -13.92 -15.16 16.20
CA ALA A 511 -12.78 -14.51 15.54
C ALA A 511 -12.96 -14.60 14.03
N VAL A 512 -13.28 -13.48 13.39
CA VAL A 512 -13.65 -13.39 11.97
C VAL A 512 -12.74 -12.41 11.23
N ARG A 513 -12.49 -12.67 9.94
CA ARG A 513 -11.89 -11.68 9.03
C ARG A 513 -13.03 -11.06 8.23
N LEU A 514 -13.08 -9.74 8.19
CA LEU A 514 -14.17 -8.98 7.58
C LEU A 514 -13.62 -8.04 6.52
N SER A 515 -14.29 -7.98 5.37
CA SER A 515 -14.18 -6.85 4.44
C SER A 515 -14.76 -5.57 5.06
N ASP A 516 -14.45 -4.39 4.52
CA ASP A 516 -15.00 -3.13 5.02
C ASP A 516 -16.55 -3.10 5.00
N ALA A 517 -17.19 -3.68 3.99
CA ALA A 517 -18.65 -3.80 3.92
C ALA A 517 -19.24 -4.67 5.04
N GLU A 518 -18.58 -5.80 5.33
CA GLU A 518 -18.99 -6.68 6.42
C GLU A 518 -18.69 -6.06 7.78
N LEU A 519 -17.58 -5.32 7.90
CA LEU A 519 -17.20 -4.60 9.10
C LEU A 519 -18.23 -3.50 9.43
N ALA A 520 -18.67 -2.72 8.43
CA ALA A 520 -19.76 -1.75 8.59
C ALA A 520 -21.05 -2.42 9.10
N THR A 521 -21.42 -3.56 8.50
CA THR A 521 -22.60 -4.34 8.93
C THR A 521 -22.43 -4.90 10.35
N ALA A 522 -21.22 -5.35 10.68
CA ALA A 522 -20.88 -5.88 12.00
C ALA A 522 -20.99 -4.80 13.09
N TYR A 523 -20.53 -3.57 12.82
CA TYR A 523 -20.72 -2.45 13.73
C TYR A 523 -22.21 -2.16 13.96
N SER A 524 -23.00 -2.02 12.88
CA SER A 524 -24.45 -1.75 12.99
C SER A 524 -25.22 -2.84 13.74
N GLY A 525 -24.77 -4.09 13.68
CA GLY A 525 -25.39 -5.22 14.37
C GLY A 525 -24.98 -5.41 15.83
N ALA A 526 -23.92 -4.72 16.29
CA ALA A 526 -23.36 -4.87 17.62
C ALA A 526 -24.17 -4.13 18.70
N ILE A 527 -24.10 -4.60 19.95
CA ILE A 527 -24.59 -3.84 21.10
C ILE A 527 -23.74 -2.58 21.29
N ALA A 528 -22.42 -2.77 21.22
CA ALA A 528 -21.42 -1.72 21.27
C ALA A 528 -20.07 -2.26 20.75
N LEU A 529 -19.25 -1.35 20.23
CA LEU A 529 -17.81 -1.53 20.12
C LEU A 529 -17.18 -1.31 21.51
N ALA A 530 -16.49 -2.33 22.02
CA ALA A 530 -15.62 -2.20 23.18
C ALA A 530 -14.18 -1.99 22.70
N TYR A 531 -13.65 -0.78 22.93
CA TYR A 531 -12.34 -0.35 22.46
C TYR A 531 -11.53 0.25 23.63
N PRO A 532 -11.13 -0.55 24.63
CA PRO A 532 -10.51 -0.08 25.88
C PRO A 532 -9.03 0.32 25.74
N SER A 533 -8.63 0.81 24.57
CA SER A 533 -7.24 1.16 24.30
C SER A 533 -6.72 2.21 25.28
N LYS A 534 -5.54 1.93 25.85
CA LYS A 534 -4.80 2.85 26.71
C LYS A 534 -4.20 4.02 25.94
N TYR A 535 -3.89 3.80 24.67
CA TYR A 535 -3.26 4.80 23.82
C TYR A 535 -3.56 4.54 22.35
N GLU A 536 -3.84 5.59 21.59
CA GLU A 536 -4.03 5.54 20.14
C GLU A 536 -3.53 6.83 19.50
N GLY A 537 -3.07 6.73 18.26
CA GLY A 537 -2.73 7.89 17.43
C GLY A 537 -3.96 8.64 16.88
N PHE A 538 -5.06 7.91 16.65
CA PHE A 538 -6.36 8.48 16.26
C PHE A 538 -7.52 7.60 16.74
N GLY A 539 -7.62 6.37 16.22
CA GLY A 539 -8.71 5.44 16.52
C GLY A 539 -9.77 5.35 15.40
N LEU A 540 -9.34 4.97 14.19
CA LEU A 540 -10.25 4.73 13.05
C LEU A 540 -11.46 3.86 13.41
N PRO A 541 -11.33 2.75 14.17
CA PRO A 541 -12.48 1.95 14.58
C PRO A 541 -13.59 2.72 15.31
N LEU A 542 -13.24 3.79 16.04
CA LEU A 542 -14.21 4.63 16.73
C LEU A 542 -15.06 5.41 15.74
N VAL A 543 -14.44 6.04 14.73
CA VAL A 543 -15.17 6.82 13.71
C VAL A 543 -16.01 5.90 12.82
N GLU A 544 -15.47 4.76 12.41
CA GLU A 544 -16.19 3.74 11.65
C GLU A 544 -17.43 3.25 12.41
N ALA A 545 -17.29 2.93 13.70
CA ALA A 545 -18.40 2.49 14.55
C ALA A 545 -19.47 3.58 14.71
N MET A 546 -19.08 4.84 14.95
CA MET A 546 -20.03 5.95 15.02
C MET A 546 -20.79 6.13 13.70
N ALA A 547 -20.11 6.06 12.56
CA ALA A 547 -20.72 6.18 11.23
C ALA A 547 -21.75 5.06 10.98
N ALA A 548 -21.45 3.85 11.44
CA ALA A 548 -22.33 2.69 11.36
C ALA A 548 -23.44 2.65 12.44
N ALA A 549 -23.65 3.73 13.21
CA ALA A 549 -24.59 3.83 14.33
C ALA A 549 -24.35 2.76 15.42
N CYS A 550 -23.09 2.45 15.71
CA CYS A 550 -22.68 1.55 16.78
C CYS A 550 -22.29 2.34 18.05
N PRO A 551 -22.90 2.08 19.22
CA PRO A 551 -22.45 2.64 20.48
C PRO A 551 -21.00 2.26 20.82
N ILE A 552 -20.29 3.12 21.55
CA ILE A 552 -18.88 2.92 21.89
C ILE A 552 -18.68 2.91 23.41
N ILE A 553 -17.87 1.96 23.87
CA ILE A 553 -17.27 1.95 25.21
C ILE A 553 -15.75 2.01 25.02
N THR A 554 -15.09 3.02 25.59
CA THR A 554 -13.64 3.25 25.39
C THR A 554 -13.01 3.95 26.60
N CYS A 555 -11.72 4.25 26.54
CA CYS A 555 -10.98 4.95 27.58
C CYS A 555 -10.73 6.42 27.18
N ALA A 556 -10.67 7.34 28.15
CA ALA A 556 -10.50 8.77 27.89
C ALA A 556 -9.02 9.18 27.77
N ASN A 557 -8.24 8.45 26.96
CA ASN A 557 -6.79 8.60 26.86
C ASN A 557 -6.33 9.06 25.48
N ALA A 558 -5.22 9.80 25.43
CA ALA A 558 -4.55 10.23 24.19
C ALA A 558 -5.52 10.90 23.19
N SER A 559 -5.52 10.49 21.92
CA SER A 559 -6.39 11.03 20.86
C SER A 559 -7.86 10.58 20.94
N ILE A 560 -8.19 9.58 21.78
CA ILE A 560 -9.54 8.99 21.82
C ILE A 560 -10.64 10.03 22.11
N PRO A 561 -10.50 10.96 23.08
CA PRO A 561 -11.49 12.00 23.32
C PRO A 561 -11.67 12.98 22.15
N GLU A 562 -10.62 13.22 21.35
CA GLU A 562 -10.71 14.07 20.15
C GLU A 562 -11.62 13.46 19.10
N VAL A 563 -11.61 12.12 19.03
CA VAL A 563 -12.37 11.35 18.06
C VAL A 563 -13.79 11.07 18.55
N ALA A 564 -13.93 10.43 19.71
CA ALA A 564 -15.21 9.98 20.22
C ALA A 564 -16.07 11.09 20.84
N GLY A 565 -15.47 12.21 21.28
CA GLY A 565 -16.21 13.34 21.88
C GLY A 565 -17.20 12.89 22.95
N ASP A 566 -18.45 13.36 22.90
CA ASP A 566 -19.51 12.96 23.83
C ASP A 566 -20.28 11.68 23.43
N ALA A 567 -19.82 10.98 22.39
CA ALA A 567 -20.50 9.84 21.76
C ALA A 567 -20.10 8.46 22.30
N ALA A 568 -19.28 8.41 23.35
CA ALA A 568 -18.85 7.17 23.99
C ALA A 568 -19.20 7.14 25.49
N ILE A 569 -19.25 5.94 26.05
CA ILE A 569 -19.10 5.73 27.49
C ILE A 569 -17.60 5.58 27.76
N TYR A 570 -17.05 6.50 28.55
CA TYR A 570 -15.66 6.44 28.96
C TYR A 570 -15.52 5.65 30.26
N VAL A 571 -14.48 4.84 30.32
CA VAL A 571 -14.08 4.08 31.51
C VAL A 571 -12.59 4.24 31.77
N ASN A 572 -12.18 4.09 33.03
CA ASN A 572 -10.77 4.01 33.39
C ASN A 572 -10.13 2.76 32.78
N ASP A 573 -8.91 2.89 32.26
CA ASP A 573 -8.21 1.82 31.55
C ASP A 573 -7.70 0.66 32.42
N SER A 574 -7.97 0.72 33.73
CA SER A 574 -7.62 -0.29 34.72
C SER A 574 -8.80 -0.73 35.60
N ASP A 575 -9.96 -0.08 35.50
CA ASP A 575 -11.11 -0.36 36.36
C ASP A 575 -12.08 -1.36 35.70
N ILE A 576 -11.97 -2.61 36.13
CA ILE A 576 -12.81 -3.71 35.66
C ILE A 576 -14.29 -3.49 36.02
N SER A 577 -14.57 -2.87 37.17
CA SER A 577 -15.94 -2.66 37.65
C SER A 577 -16.63 -1.57 36.83
N GLU A 578 -15.91 -0.48 36.53
CA GLU A 578 -16.43 0.59 35.66
C GLU A 578 -16.70 0.08 34.24
N MET A 579 -15.82 -0.77 33.70
CA MET A 579 -16.09 -1.46 32.42
C MET A 579 -17.33 -2.36 32.50
N ALA A 580 -17.51 -3.11 33.59
CA ALA A 580 -18.69 -3.97 33.76
C ALA A 580 -19.99 -3.13 33.84
N ASP A 581 -19.96 -2.01 34.57
CA ASP A 581 -21.06 -1.06 34.66
C ASP A 581 -21.37 -0.44 33.28
N ALA A 582 -20.34 -0.09 32.49
CA ALA A 582 -20.51 0.40 31.13
C ALA A 582 -21.16 -0.66 30.20
N LEU A 583 -20.75 -1.93 30.30
CA LEU A 583 -21.35 -3.04 29.56
C LEU A 583 -22.83 -3.24 29.91
N LEU A 584 -23.23 -2.99 31.17
CA LEU A 584 -24.63 -3.03 31.59
C LEU A 584 -25.41 -1.78 31.13
N GLU A 585 -24.80 -0.61 31.27
CA GLU A 585 -25.40 0.68 30.92
C GLU A 585 -25.71 0.79 29.42
N VAL A 586 -24.78 0.34 28.56
CA VAL A 586 -24.96 0.39 27.10
C VAL A 586 -26.08 -0.54 26.61
N GLN A 587 -26.57 -1.50 27.41
CA GLN A 587 -27.69 -2.33 27.00
C GLN A 587 -29.02 -1.56 27.02
N LYS A 588 -29.11 -0.50 27.84
CA LYS A 588 -30.33 0.32 27.98
C LYS A 588 -30.66 1.01 26.66
N PRO A 589 -31.88 0.82 26.11
CA PRO A 589 -32.26 1.43 24.83
C PRO A 589 -32.10 2.96 24.79
N SER A 590 -32.41 3.66 25.89
CA SER A 590 -32.22 5.11 26.01
C SER A 590 -30.76 5.53 25.89
N THR A 591 -29.86 4.75 26.48
CA THR A 591 -28.42 5.02 26.45
C THR A 591 -27.87 4.81 25.04
N ARG A 592 -28.25 3.71 24.37
CA ARG A 592 -27.84 3.47 22.97
C ARG A 592 -28.36 4.55 22.03
N ALA A 593 -29.65 4.89 22.13
CA ALA A 593 -30.24 5.93 21.28
C ALA A 593 -29.47 7.25 21.40
N ARG A 594 -29.11 7.66 22.63
CA ARG A 594 -28.32 8.87 22.89
C ARG A 594 -26.90 8.78 22.31
N LEU A 595 -26.21 7.65 22.48
CA LEU A 595 -24.85 7.47 21.95
C LEU A 595 -24.84 7.45 20.42
N ILE A 596 -25.83 6.81 19.80
CA ILE A 596 -26.00 6.77 18.34
C ILE A 596 -26.24 8.17 17.79
N GLU A 597 -27.17 8.94 18.38
CA GLU A 597 -27.45 10.32 17.96
C GLU A 597 -26.18 11.18 18.02
N ARG A 598 -25.43 11.09 19.13
CA ARG A 598 -24.18 11.84 19.30
C ARG A 598 -23.09 11.36 18.35
N GLY A 599 -22.97 10.05 18.12
CA GLY A 599 -21.98 9.46 17.23
C GLY A 599 -22.19 9.92 15.78
N LEU A 600 -23.42 9.85 15.28
CA LEU A 600 -23.76 10.32 13.94
C LEU A 600 -23.51 11.81 13.76
N LYS A 601 -23.71 12.62 14.81
CA LYS A 601 -23.37 14.05 14.80
C LYS A 601 -21.86 14.27 14.84
N GLN A 602 -21.14 13.52 15.69
CA GLN A 602 -19.70 13.63 15.86
C GLN A 602 -18.97 13.28 14.56
N VAL A 603 -19.43 12.26 13.84
CA VAL A 603 -18.80 11.75 12.61
C VAL A 603 -18.73 12.77 11.48
N GLN A 604 -19.62 13.76 11.46
CA GLN A 604 -19.66 14.82 10.45
C GLN A 604 -18.39 15.69 10.42
N GLN A 605 -17.57 15.63 11.47
CA GLN A 605 -16.30 16.34 11.57
C GLN A 605 -15.13 15.61 10.91
N PHE A 606 -15.33 14.38 10.41
CA PHE A 606 -14.26 13.51 9.90
C PHE A 606 -14.53 13.15 8.45
N ASN A 607 -13.88 13.86 7.52
CA ASN A 607 -14.03 13.61 6.10
C ASN A 607 -12.67 13.62 5.39
N TRP A 608 -12.53 12.77 4.38
CA TRP A 608 -11.29 12.62 3.62
C TRP A 608 -10.91 13.87 2.81
N PRO A 609 -11.86 14.60 2.18
CA PRO A 609 -11.54 15.84 1.48
C PRO A 609 -10.84 16.88 2.37
N ASP A 610 -11.28 17.09 3.61
CA ASP A 610 -10.65 18.04 4.53
C ASP A 610 -9.22 17.62 4.89
N MET A 611 -9.00 16.33 5.13
CA MET A 611 -7.66 15.79 5.38
C MET A 611 -6.75 15.98 4.17
N ALA A 612 -7.23 15.59 2.98
CA ALA A 612 -6.50 15.66 1.72
C ALA A 612 -6.13 17.12 1.39
N SER A 613 -7.05 18.06 1.56
CA SER A 613 -6.84 19.50 1.37
C SER A 613 -5.83 20.07 2.37
N THR A 614 -5.91 19.67 3.64
CA THR A 614 -4.95 20.09 4.67
C THR A 614 -3.53 19.61 4.35
N ILE A 615 -3.38 18.33 3.98
CA ILE A 615 -2.07 17.75 3.63
C ILE A 615 -1.51 18.36 2.36
N GLN A 616 -2.34 18.51 1.32
CA GLN A 616 -1.99 19.19 0.07
C GLN A 616 -1.44 20.60 0.35
N THR A 617 -2.14 21.38 1.19
CA THR A 617 -1.69 22.72 1.59
C THR A 617 -0.32 22.65 2.26
N VAL A 618 -0.09 21.72 3.20
CA VAL A 618 1.22 21.57 3.84
C VAL A 618 2.30 21.23 2.83
N LEU A 619 2.05 20.30 1.90
CA LEU A 619 3.03 19.88 0.89
C LEU A 619 3.40 21.04 -0.04
N LEU A 620 2.40 21.74 -0.59
CA LEU A 620 2.60 22.89 -1.47
C LEU A 620 3.32 24.04 -0.77
N ASN A 621 2.90 24.39 0.45
CA ASN A 621 3.53 25.44 1.24
C ASN A 621 4.98 25.10 1.54
N THR A 622 5.25 23.82 1.83
CA THR A 622 6.61 23.35 2.11
C THR A 622 7.45 23.42 0.85
N ALA A 623 6.96 22.95 -0.30
CA ALA A 623 7.65 23.03 -1.58
C ALA A 623 8.03 24.48 -1.93
N THR A 624 7.05 25.39 -1.87
CA THR A 624 7.29 26.83 -2.09
C THR A 624 8.31 27.38 -1.10
N THR A 625 8.18 27.06 0.19
CA THR A 625 9.12 27.53 1.21
C THR A 625 10.54 27.04 0.93
N GLN A 626 10.74 25.78 0.54
CA GLN A 626 12.09 25.27 0.22
C GLN A 626 12.67 25.93 -1.03
N ALA A 627 11.86 26.11 -2.09
CA ALA A 627 12.26 26.85 -3.27
C ALA A 627 12.68 28.30 -2.93
N THR A 628 12.04 28.91 -1.93
CA THR A 628 12.35 30.26 -1.44
C THR A 628 13.37 30.31 -0.31
N LYS A 629 13.84 29.19 0.28
CA LYS A 629 14.72 29.22 1.47
C LYS A 629 16.13 29.71 1.19
N ALA A 630 16.50 29.83 -0.09
CA ALA A 630 17.67 30.58 -0.52
C ALA A 630 17.42 32.10 -0.60
N ILE A 631 16.21 32.59 -0.29
CA ILE A 631 15.69 33.92 -0.63
C ILE A 631 15.09 34.59 0.61
N THR A 632 15.77 35.61 1.15
CA THR A 632 15.38 36.40 2.32
C THR A 632 14.36 37.51 2.02
N ALA A 633 14.14 37.88 0.75
CA ALA A 633 13.14 38.88 0.33
C ALA A 633 12.53 38.63 -1.07
N ASN A 634 11.20 38.69 -1.19
CA ASN A 634 10.47 38.64 -2.46
C ASN A 634 9.88 40.03 -2.80
N HIS A 635 10.14 40.55 -3.99
CA HIS A 635 9.60 41.83 -4.47
C HIS A 635 8.83 41.65 -5.77
N LEU A 636 7.68 42.33 -5.93
CA LEU A 636 6.93 42.36 -7.19
C LEU A 636 7.26 43.64 -7.96
N LEU A 637 7.85 43.52 -9.15
CA LEU A 637 8.11 44.61 -10.09
C LEU A 637 6.96 44.72 -11.10
N GLN A 638 6.41 45.92 -11.24
CA GLN A 638 5.41 46.23 -12.26
C GLN A 638 6.00 47.16 -13.30
N ILE A 639 5.96 46.69 -14.54
CA ILE A 639 6.54 47.38 -15.70
C ILE A 639 5.41 47.93 -16.57
N ASN A 640 5.59 49.15 -17.07
CA ASN A 640 4.70 49.66 -18.10
C ASN A 640 5.13 49.13 -19.48
N TRP A 641 4.58 47.98 -19.85
CA TRP A 641 4.87 47.31 -21.12
C TRP A 641 4.41 48.07 -22.39
N GLN A 642 3.75 49.23 -22.26
CA GLN A 642 3.38 50.07 -23.40
C GLN A 642 4.52 50.96 -23.92
N GLN A 643 5.69 50.94 -23.27
CA GLN A 643 6.88 51.67 -23.69
C GLN A 643 7.70 50.87 -24.73
N SER A 644 8.72 51.48 -25.35
CA SER A 644 9.64 50.73 -26.21
C SER A 644 10.48 49.75 -25.40
N GLU A 645 10.87 48.63 -26.01
CA GLU A 645 11.75 47.62 -25.38
C GLU A 645 13.03 48.23 -24.82
N GLU A 646 13.65 49.16 -25.57
CA GLU A 646 14.84 49.90 -25.14
C GLU A 646 14.59 50.73 -23.88
N THR A 647 13.42 51.36 -23.76
CA THR A 647 13.05 52.14 -22.56
C THR A 647 12.88 51.21 -21.37
N ILE A 648 12.19 50.08 -21.56
CA ILE A 648 11.92 49.09 -20.51
C ILE A 648 13.24 48.46 -20.02
N ALA A 649 14.10 48.04 -20.95
CA ALA A 649 15.39 47.45 -20.62
C ALA A 649 16.29 48.43 -19.86
N ASN A 650 16.30 49.71 -20.26
CA ASN A 650 17.04 50.76 -19.56
C ASN A 650 16.47 51.03 -18.16
N GLU A 651 15.15 51.15 -18.00
CA GLU A 651 14.51 51.38 -16.70
C GLU A 651 14.76 50.23 -15.72
N LEU A 652 14.52 48.99 -16.17
CA LEU A 652 14.73 47.78 -15.37
C LEU A 652 16.22 47.59 -15.05
N GLY A 653 17.10 47.75 -16.05
CA GLY A 653 18.55 47.62 -15.89
C GLY A 653 19.13 48.67 -14.95
N HIS A 654 18.71 49.94 -15.04
CA HIS A 654 19.14 50.98 -14.11
C HIS A 654 18.67 50.73 -12.68
N PHE A 655 17.41 50.32 -12.51
CA PHE A 655 16.86 50.00 -11.20
C PHE A 655 17.63 48.85 -10.55
N LEU A 656 17.82 47.75 -11.27
CA LEU A 656 18.55 46.57 -10.78
C LEU A 656 20.04 46.89 -10.55
N SER A 657 20.71 47.58 -11.46
CA SER A 657 22.13 47.98 -11.32
C SER A 657 22.36 48.83 -10.06
N HIS A 658 21.46 49.77 -9.78
CA HIS A 658 21.56 50.58 -8.56
C HIS A 658 21.39 49.72 -7.30
N LEU A 659 20.38 48.85 -7.29
CA LEU A 659 20.12 47.94 -6.19
C LEU A 659 21.27 46.94 -5.98
N LEU A 660 21.89 46.47 -7.07
CA LEU A 660 23.10 45.64 -7.12
C LEU A 660 24.34 46.36 -6.61
N SER A 661 24.44 47.67 -6.78
CA SER A 661 25.56 48.47 -6.26
C SER A 661 25.43 48.83 -4.77
N SER A 662 24.23 48.75 -4.19
CA SER A 662 23.92 49.23 -2.83
C SER A 662 23.69 48.11 -1.80
N SER A 663 23.59 46.85 -2.20
CA SER A 663 23.29 45.71 -1.30
C SER A 663 24.38 44.62 -1.37
N THR A 664 24.69 43.99 -0.24
CA THR A 664 25.77 42.99 -0.12
C THR A 664 25.30 41.54 -0.24
N ASN A 665 24.01 41.24 -0.43
CA ASN A 665 23.50 39.84 -0.37
C ASN A 665 22.30 39.57 -1.30
N LEU A 666 22.47 39.73 -2.62
CA LEU A 666 21.37 39.67 -3.61
C LEU A 666 21.05 38.29 -4.17
N THR A 667 21.92 37.30 -3.97
CA THR A 667 21.58 35.89 -4.19
C THR A 667 20.42 35.43 -3.30
N GLU A 668 20.11 36.21 -2.25
CA GLU A 668 18.99 36.00 -1.35
C GLU A 668 17.77 36.87 -1.65
N THR A 669 17.67 37.55 -2.80
CA THR A 669 16.48 38.39 -3.13
C THR A 669 15.90 38.01 -4.49
N LYS A 670 14.59 37.75 -4.55
CA LYS A 670 13.88 37.38 -5.79
C LYS A 670 12.93 38.48 -6.24
N PHE A 671 13.03 38.83 -7.51
CA PHE A 671 12.16 39.81 -8.15
C PHE A 671 11.18 39.12 -9.09
N PHE A 672 9.91 39.16 -8.74
CA PHE A 672 8.81 38.75 -9.61
C PHE A 672 8.45 39.89 -10.54
N ILE A 673 8.46 39.66 -11.85
CA ILE A 673 8.13 40.68 -12.86
C ILE A 673 6.72 40.40 -13.37
N ASP A 674 5.82 41.36 -13.16
CA ASP A 674 4.45 41.31 -13.65
C ASP A 674 4.41 41.50 -15.18
N ALA A 675 4.43 40.38 -15.90
CA ALA A 675 4.35 40.32 -17.36
C ALA A 675 2.94 39.95 -17.88
N THR A 676 1.89 40.15 -17.06
CA THR A 676 0.52 39.72 -17.41
C THR A 676 -0.11 40.47 -18.59
N THR A 677 0.49 41.58 -19.02
CA THR A 677 -0.04 42.47 -20.07
C THR A 677 0.80 42.47 -21.35
N ILE A 678 1.78 41.57 -21.47
CA ILE A 678 2.66 41.40 -22.63
C ILE A 678 2.80 39.90 -22.97
N ASP A 679 3.25 39.56 -24.17
CA ASP A 679 3.58 38.19 -24.52
C ASP A 679 4.82 37.69 -23.76
N ALA A 680 4.79 36.41 -23.37
CA ALA A 680 5.80 35.82 -22.51
C ALA A 680 7.20 35.77 -23.16
N GLU A 681 7.28 35.52 -24.47
CA GLU A 681 8.56 35.45 -25.21
C GLU A 681 9.26 36.81 -25.25
N THR A 682 8.54 37.90 -25.52
CA THR A 682 9.10 39.25 -25.53
C THR A 682 9.51 39.70 -24.13
N ALA A 683 8.70 39.40 -23.10
CA ALA A 683 9.07 39.67 -21.72
C ALA A 683 10.35 38.94 -21.32
N ASP A 684 10.48 37.66 -21.69
CA ASP A 684 11.66 36.85 -21.41
C ASP A 684 12.90 37.39 -22.11
N ALA A 685 12.77 37.78 -23.38
CA ALA A 685 13.87 38.36 -24.15
C ALA A 685 14.40 39.64 -23.51
N ILE A 686 13.51 40.53 -23.05
CA ILE A 686 13.87 41.77 -22.37
C ILE A 686 14.53 41.49 -21.01
N VAL A 687 13.95 40.60 -20.20
CA VAL A 687 14.49 40.26 -18.88
C VAL A 687 15.85 39.59 -18.99
N SER A 688 16.02 38.66 -19.93
CA SER A 688 17.29 37.99 -20.21
C SER A 688 18.34 38.99 -20.71
N PHE A 689 17.95 39.90 -21.62
CA PHE A 689 18.84 40.96 -22.11
C PHE A 689 19.34 41.86 -20.97
N VAL A 690 18.45 42.24 -20.05
CA VAL A 690 18.82 43.03 -18.86
C VAL A 690 19.74 42.24 -17.93
N ALA A 691 19.42 40.98 -17.63
CA ALA A 691 20.25 40.13 -16.78
C ALA A 691 21.68 39.96 -17.35
N MET A 692 21.80 39.70 -18.66
CA MET A 692 23.09 39.60 -19.36
C MET A 692 23.89 40.90 -19.28
N ASN A 693 23.25 42.05 -19.51
CA ASN A 693 23.92 43.35 -19.44
C ASN A 693 24.42 43.67 -18.03
N LEU A 694 23.67 43.29 -17.00
CA LEU A 694 24.09 43.46 -15.60
C LEU A 694 25.31 42.60 -15.27
N MET A 695 25.35 41.35 -15.76
CA MET A 695 26.50 40.47 -15.58
C MET A 695 27.77 40.96 -16.31
N MET A 696 27.63 41.77 -17.36
CA MET A 696 28.73 42.36 -18.11
C MET A 696 29.17 43.74 -17.61
N ASP A 697 28.53 44.28 -16.57
CA ASP A 697 28.88 45.60 -16.02
C ASP A 697 30.06 45.49 -15.04
N ASP A 698 31.25 45.89 -15.49
CA ASP A 698 32.50 45.86 -14.70
C ASP A 698 32.44 46.64 -13.38
N ARG A 699 31.41 47.48 -13.17
CA ARG A 699 31.19 48.24 -11.93
C ARG A 699 30.47 47.41 -10.86
N LEU A 700 29.84 46.30 -11.25
CA LEU A 700 29.13 45.39 -10.36
C LEU A 700 30.03 44.18 -10.05
N THR A 701 30.13 43.80 -8.78
CA THR A 701 30.85 42.59 -8.37
C THR A 701 29.84 41.44 -8.25
N MET A 702 29.52 40.80 -9.37
CA MET A 702 28.56 39.68 -9.42
C MET A 702 29.27 38.35 -9.68
N THR A 703 28.91 37.32 -8.92
CA THR A 703 29.39 35.93 -9.11
C THR A 703 28.33 35.02 -9.72
N GLU A 704 27.04 35.41 -9.65
CA GLU A 704 25.87 34.66 -10.12
C GLU A 704 24.84 35.62 -10.74
N GLU A 705 23.95 35.09 -11.60
CA GLU A 705 22.90 35.86 -12.28
C GLU A 705 21.81 36.35 -11.30
N PRO A 706 21.20 37.54 -11.48
CA PRO A 706 20.15 38.02 -10.60
C PRO A 706 18.88 37.14 -10.70
N ASN A 707 18.25 36.86 -9.55
CA ASN A 707 17.05 36.01 -9.46
C ASN A 707 15.79 36.76 -9.92
N LEU A 708 15.60 36.85 -11.23
CA LEU A 708 14.46 37.48 -11.90
C LEU A 708 13.51 36.41 -12.42
N GLU A 709 12.23 36.44 -12.02
CA GLU A 709 11.23 35.48 -12.48
C GLU A 709 9.99 36.19 -13.02
N LEU A 710 9.51 35.78 -14.20
CA LEU A 710 8.26 36.28 -14.74
C LEU A 710 7.06 35.68 -13.99
N LEU A 711 6.12 36.52 -13.58
CA LEU A 711 4.91 36.07 -12.90
C LEU A 711 4.03 35.16 -13.77
N SER A 712 4.14 35.26 -15.09
CA SER A 712 3.46 34.37 -16.04
C SER A 712 3.91 32.90 -15.95
N ARG A 713 5.05 32.61 -15.32
CA ARG A 713 5.55 31.24 -15.07
C ARG A 713 5.11 30.67 -13.72
N VAL A 714 4.45 31.48 -12.91
CA VAL A 714 3.97 31.11 -11.59
C VAL A 714 2.51 30.65 -11.73
N THR A 715 2.22 29.40 -11.33
CA THR A 715 0.84 28.89 -11.36
C THR A 715 -0.07 29.68 -10.41
N ASN A 716 -1.38 29.63 -10.63
CA ASN A 716 -2.34 30.32 -9.75
C ASN A 716 -2.18 29.92 -8.28
N ILE A 717 -1.88 28.64 -8.02
CA ILE A 717 -1.64 28.11 -6.68
C ILE A 717 -0.34 28.71 -6.12
N GLN A 718 0.76 28.64 -6.87
CA GLN A 718 2.04 29.25 -6.46
C GLN A 718 1.90 30.75 -6.20
N TRP A 719 1.09 31.47 -6.98
CA TRP A 719 0.89 32.91 -6.79
C TRP A 719 0.12 33.24 -5.50
N GLN A 720 -0.98 32.53 -5.22
CA GLN A 720 -1.70 32.70 -3.95
C GLN A 720 -0.80 32.42 -2.75
N MET A 721 0.17 31.51 -2.91
CA MET A 721 1.15 31.14 -1.89
C MET A 721 2.31 32.13 -1.74
N LEU A 722 2.77 32.74 -2.82
CA LEU A 722 3.85 33.73 -2.80
C LEU A 722 3.38 35.09 -2.29
N LYS A 723 2.13 35.45 -2.58
CA LYS A 723 1.55 36.76 -2.26
C LYS A 723 1.74 37.21 -0.80
N PRO A 724 1.57 36.37 0.25
CA PRO A 724 1.82 36.77 1.64
C PRO A 724 3.30 36.97 1.99
N THR A 725 4.22 36.45 1.17
CA THR A 725 5.67 36.53 1.39
C THR A 725 6.30 37.77 0.75
N LEU A 726 5.56 38.50 -0.10
CA LEU A 726 6.04 39.70 -0.77
C LEU A 726 6.34 40.81 0.25
N LYS A 727 7.58 41.30 0.23
CA LYS A 727 8.03 42.44 1.04
C LYS A 727 7.55 43.76 0.49
N SER A 728 7.51 43.91 -0.83
CA SER A 728 7.02 45.12 -1.48
C SER A 728 6.53 44.90 -2.90
N ARG A 729 5.77 45.88 -3.40
CA ARG A 729 5.37 46.03 -4.79
C ARG A 729 5.96 47.34 -5.32
N ILE A 730 6.71 47.27 -6.41
CA ILE A 730 7.49 48.36 -6.97
C ILE A 730 6.98 48.63 -8.38
N GLN A 731 6.49 49.84 -8.62
CA GLN A 731 6.12 50.27 -9.96
C GLN A 731 7.32 50.96 -10.61
N LEU A 732 7.81 50.42 -11.73
CA LEU A 732 8.88 51.07 -12.49
C LEU A 732 8.28 52.22 -13.31
N SER A 733 8.92 53.39 -13.18
CA SER A 733 8.64 54.55 -14.02
C SER A 733 9.92 55.37 -14.17
N PRO A 734 10.03 56.21 -15.23
CA PRO A 734 11.20 57.05 -15.46
C PRO A 734 11.55 57.94 -14.25
N THR A 735 10.53 58.37 -13.50
CA THR A 735 10.65 59.25 -12.34
C THR A 735 11.14 58.53 -11.08
N ILE A 736 10.76 57.26 -10.88
CA ILE A 736 11.16 56.46 -9.71
C ILE A 736 12.62 55.99 -9.84
N ALA A 737 13.04 55.59 -11.04
CA ALA A 737 14.44 55.25 -11.32
C ALA A 737 15.40 56.42 -11.02
N HIS A 738 14.94 57.67 -11.21
CA HIS A 738 15.68 58.87 -10.82
C HIS A 738 15.53 59.26 -9.33
N SER A 739 14.40 58.94 -8.69
CA SER A 739 14.13 59.29 -7.28
C SER A 739 14.91 58.44 -6.27
N ILE A 740 15.27 57.21 -6.63
CA ILE A 740 16.06 56.29 -5.77
C ILE A 740 17.52 56.77 -5.63
N ALA A 741 17.98 57.69 -6.49
CA ALA A 741 19.34 58.25 -6.48
C ALA A 741 19.71 59.04 -5.19
N ASN A 742 18.81 59.19 -4.20
CA ASN A 742 19.05 60.05 -3.04
C ASN A 742 18.55 59.52 -1.67
N HIS A 743 18.01 58.31 -1.52
CA HIS A 743 17.49 57.81 -0.22
C HIS A 743 17.84 56.32 0.05
N ASP A 744 18.04 55.99 1.33
CA ASP A 744 18.03 54.59 1.82
C ASP A 744 16.66 53.95 1.53
N LEU A 745 16.68 52.67 1.14
CA LEU A 745 15.48 51.86 0.88
C LEU A 745 14.68 51.65 2.18
N GLY A 746 13.86 52.64 2.55
CA GLY A 746 12.76 52.48 3.50
C GLY A 746 11.52 51.89 2.83
N ASP A 747 10.79 51.04 3.55
CA ASP A 747 9.59 50.32 3.08
C ASP A 747 8.66 51.19 2.21
N ILE A 748 8.45 50.77 0.96
CA ILE A 748 7.44 51.36 0.07
C ILE A 748 6.08 50.74 0.45
N PRO A 749 5.09 51.52 0.92
CA PRO A 749 3.85 50.98 1.44
C PRO A 749 2.98 50.33 0.35
N ILE A 750 2.37 49.19 0.69
CA ILE A 750 1.39 48.47 -0.12
C ILE A 750 0.03 49.17 0.07
N ASP A 751 -0.37 50.04 -0.86
CA ASP A 751 -1.73 50.58 -0.88
C ASP A 751 -2.67 49.69 -1.72
N ASN A 752 -3.81 49.34 -1.13
CA ASN A 752 -4.79 48.38 -1.63
C ASN A 752 -5.51 48.89 -2.89
N GLN A 753 -5.45 48.14 -4.00
CA GLN A 753 -6.60 47.92 -4.90
C GLN A 753 -6.34 46.81 -5.96
N TYR A 754 -7.40 46.04 -6.19
CA TYR A 754 -7.55 44.85 -7.04
C TYR A 754 -7.28 45.10 -8.54
N CYS A 755 -6.82 44.05 -9.25
CA CYS A 755 -7.52 43.38 -10.35
C CYS A 755 -6.55 42.51 -11.19
N ILE A 756 -6.71 41.18 -11.15
CA ILE A 756 -6.51 40.38 -12.36
C ILE A 756 -7.83 39.66 -12.57
N ALA A 757 -8.53 40.10 -13.61
CA ALA A 757 -9.66 39.42 -14.21
C ALA A 757 -9.10 38.51 -15.32
N ASN A 758 -9.68 37.30 -15.39
CA ASN A 758 -9.68 36.30 -16.46
C ASN A 758 -8.75 36.50 -17.68
N VAL A 759 -7.96 35.46 -17.95
CA VAL A 759 -8.07 34.70 -19.20
C VAL A 759 -8.17 33.22 -18.84
#